data_AF-A0A821E0I7-F1
#
_entry.id   AF-A0A821E0I7-F1
#
_cell.length_a   1.000
_cell.length_b   1.000
_cell.length_c   1.000
_cell.angle_alpha   90.00
_cell.angle_beta   90.00
_cell.angle_gamma   90.00
#
_symmetry.space_group_name_H-M   'P 1'
#
loop_
_entity.id
_entity.type
_entity.pdbx_description
1 polymer ?
#
loop_
_entity_poly.entity_id
_entity_poly.type
_entity_poly.pdbx_seq_one_letter_code
_entity_poly.pdbx_strand_id
1 'polypeptide(L)'
;ELKQPSRSIPSGSISAILFVFLIFTTETLLMAATTDRYTLLNNYLFLQDINIWQPFVIIGIISAVFSACLSGLIGASRILEALSIDEIFGPILHWVRVGTTRRGNPMAAVFFTFILVELTLLIGSMNKIARVVTIFFLLAYFAVNLSCLALDLASAPNFRPTFKYFSWHTALIGAIGSITMCFIVSAEFASIAIGILIGLIAMLHLRDFPRASWGSISQALIFHQVRKYLLLLDPRKEHVKFWRPQMLLLVSNPRSSINLIDFVNDMKKGGLFILGHAKIDRTNNNLNDICSQEYQYWVSLIDHMKIKAFVDMTSAPTIRDGVVQLIRLSGLGGLRPNTVILGFYDNTVPEDKLRSLPFYKRHWLKSNRLINTLFLQQQRSRSDDVEGTSSTITLNSSNTPTSLNDNDINPILHFPALRRANEEKILDVYSYVQIIKDALYLNKSVCLARNFSLLQKESIDSNKRKVFVDVWPVNFIFPETSTQFDITCLYMLQLATILSMVKPWKTRSILRVFLCIDAINDNTFRIQQHLDELLSQLRINAQTRMVAWENVTSLFNNPSTINEDAATISVDQQQTTNTTLTKEFIDVNDEYIRGINELIRQQSENTSCLYLYLPRPPHDKILFQRYIHVLDMISKNLPPVMFVHGVSSVTCTRL
;
A
#
# COMPACT_ATOMS: atom_id res chain seq x y z
N GLU A 1 -20.63 43.58 12.06
CA GLU A 1 -20.68 42.59 10.96
C GLU A 1 -20.44 43.29 9.63
N LEU A 2 -19.84 42.61 8.64
CA LEU A 2 -19.53 43.18 7.31
C LEU A 2 -20.58 42.75 6.28
N LYS A 3 -21.13 43.71 5.52
CA LYS A 3 -22.10 43.43 4.45
C LYS A 3 -21.50 42.66 3.25
N GLN A 4 -20.23 42.94 2.92
CA GLN A 4 -19.51 42.29 1.81
C GLN A 4 -18.05 41.99 2.21
N PRO A 5 -17.79 40.92 2.99
CA PRO A 5 -16.47 40.65 3.56
C PRO A 5 -15.38 40.47 2.49
N SER A 6 -15.68 39.83 1.35
CA SER A 6 -14.72 39.57 0.28
C SER A 6 -14.12 40.84 -0.36
N ARG A 7 -14.87 41.96 -0.36
CA ARG A 7 -14.41 43.25 -0.88
C ARG A 7 -13.93 44.17 0.24
N SER A 8 -14.66 44.21 1.35
CA SER A 8 -14.39 45.12 2.47
C SER A 8 -13.10 44.76 3.22
N ILE A 9 -12.78 43.48 3.41
CA ILE A 9 -11.59 43.07 4.16
C ILE A 9 -10.30 43.47 3.42
N PRO A 10 -10.09 43.11 2.13
CA PRO A 10 -8.87 43.50 1.43
C PRO A 10 -8.73 45.02 1.29
N SER A 11 -9.82 45.71 0.89
CA SER A 11 -9.79 47.16 0.70
C SER A 11 -9.52 47.90 2.00
N GLY A 12 -10.19 47.51 3.09
CA GLY A 12 -10.03 48.17 4.39
C GLY A 12 -8.67 47.90 5.04
N SER A 13 -8.16 46.67 4.92
CA SER A 13 -6.86 46.31 5.52
C SER A 13 -5.70 47.01 4.80
N ILE A 14 -5.70 47.01 3.46
CA ILE A 14 -4.64 47.63 2.67
C ILE A 14 -4.66 49.15 2.83
N SER A 15 -5.84 49.79 2.80
CA SER A 15 -5.93 51.24 2.99
C SER A 15 -5.49 51.66 4.40
N ALA A 16 -5.84 50.89 5.44
CA ALA A 16 -5.40 51.14 6.80
C ALA A 16 -3.88 51.03 6.95
N ILE A 17 -3.26 49.99 6.38
CA ILE A 17 -1.80 49.82 6.40
C ILE A 17 -1.11 50.98 5.68
N LEU A 18 -1.61 51.37 4.50
CA LEU A 18 -1.05 52.50 3.74
C LEU A 18 -1.18 53.82 4.51
N PHE A 19 -2.33 54.05 5.13
CA PHE A 19 -2.58 55.25 5.94
C PHE A 19 -1.62 55.33 7.13
N VAL A 20 -1.47 54.25 7.90
CA VAL A 20 -0.55 54.18 9.04
C VAL A 20 0.90 54.35 8.58
N PHE A 21 1.29 53.72 7.47
CA PHE A 21 2.62 53.87 6.90
C PHE A 21 2.94 55.32 6.52
N LEU A 22 2.00 56.01 5.86
CA LEU A 22 2.16 57.41 5.50
C LEU A 22 2.25 58.31 6.74
N ILE A 23 1.43 58.08 7.76
CA ILE A 23 1.48 58.84 9.01
C ILE A 23 2.84 58.65 9.69
N PHE A 24 3.27 57.41 9.95
CA PHE A 24 4.54 57.16 10.63
C PHE A 24 5.75 57.67 9.85
N THR A 25 5.73 57.57 8.52
CA THR A 25 6.82 58.11 7.69
C THR A 25 6.85 59.64 7.75
N THR A 26 5.68 60.28 7.64
CA THR A 26 5.57 61.74 7.71
C THR A 26 5.98 62.25 9.08
N GLU A 27 5.51 61.60 10.15
CA GLU A 27 5.89 61.91 11.52
C GLU A 27 7.40 61.76 11.71
N THR A 28 7.99 60.63 11.30
CA THR A 28 9.45 60.42 11.41
C THR A 28 10.24 61.52 10.69
N LEU A 29 9.84 61.89 9.47
CA LEU A 29 10.50 62.95 8.69
C LEU A 29 10.35 64.33 9.33
N LEU A 30 9.15 64.66 9.82
CA LEU A 30 8.89 65.94 10.49
C LEU A 30 9.67 66.03 11.79
N MET A 31 9.68 64.98 12.62
CA MET A 31 10.43 64.96 13.88
C MET A 31 11.93 65.09 13.63
N ALA A 32 12.46 64.43 12.60
CA ALA A 32 13.85 64.57 12.21
C ALA A 32 14.22 65.97 11.71
N ALA A 33 13.26 66.72 11.15
CA ALA A 33 13.47 68.08 10.65
C ALA A 33 13.31 69.16 11.72
N THR A 34 12.49 68.93 12.75
CA THR A 34 12.09 69.97 13.72
C THR A 34 12.70 69.81 15.12
N THR A 35 13.13 68.60 15.50
CA THR A 35 13.53 68.29 16.87
C THR A 35 15.03 68.01 16.97
N ASP A 36 15.68 68.59 17.98
CA ASP A 36 17.11 68.36 18.21
C ASP A 36 17.41 66.90 18.63
N ARG A 37 18.58 66.40 18.21
CA ARG A 37 19.01 65.02 18.46
C ARG A 37 19.11 64.70 19.95
N TYR A 38 19.54 65.66 20.77
CA TYR A 38 19.67 65.43 22.20
C TYR A 38 18.31 65.13 22.85
N THR A 39 17.27 65.88 22.46
CA THR A 39 15.90 65.69 22.95
C THR A 39 15.34 64.34 22.52
N LEU A 40 15.55 63.95 21.26
CA LEU A 40 15.10 62.66 20.72
C LEU A 40 15.72 61.44 21.42
N LEU A 41 16.96 61.56 21.90
CA LEU A 41 17.67 60.45 22.57
C LEU A 41 17.32 60.31 24.04
N ASN A 42 17.06 61.42 24.73
CA ASN A 42 16.99 61.43 26.20
C ASN A 42 15.57 61.59 26.75
N ASN A 43 14.60 62.06 25.95
CA ASN A 43 13.24 62.30 26.42
C ASN A 43 12.22 61.41 25.68
N TYR A 44 11.71 60.38 26.36
CA TYR A 44 10.67 59.49 25.81
C TYR A 44 9.31 60.19 25.58
N LEU A 45 9.07 61.31 26.26
CA LEU A 45 7.83 62.08 26.18
C LEU A 45 8.03 63.38 25.39
N PHE A 46 9.07 63.49 24.55
CA PHE A 46 9.39 64.72 23.81
C PHE A 46 8.22 65.25 22.97
N LEU A 47 7.34 64.36 22.47
CA LEU A 47 6.13 64.72 21.73
C LEU A 47 5.19 65.62 22.55
N GLN A 48 5.15 65.44 23.87
CA GLN A 48 4.36 66.28 24.76
C GLN A 48 4.91 67.72 24.80
N ASP A 49 6.23 67.88 24.80
CA ASP A 49 6.89 69.18 24.93
C ASP A 49 6.80 70.03 23.67
N ILE A 50 6.81 69.39 22.49
CA ILE A 50 6.72 70.08 21.19
C ILE A 50 5.28 70.34 20.72
N ASN A 51 4.28 69.74 21.37
CA ASN A 51 2.89 69.89 20.96
C ASN A 51 2.31 71.24 21.37
N ILE A 52 1.39 71.79 20.55
CA ILE A 52 0.74 73.10 20.81
C ILE A 52 0.03 73.12 22.17
N TRP A 53 -0.56 71.99 22.57
CA TRP A 53 -1.19 71.82 23.88
C TRP A 53 -0.80 70.49 24.51
N GLN A 54 0.08 70.53 25.52
CA GLN A 54 0.72 69.36 26.12
C GLN A 54 -0.25 68.22 26.52
N PRO A 55 -1.42 68.48 27.16
CA PRO A 55 -2.33 67.40 27.58
C PRO A 55 -2.90 66.57 26.43
N PHE A 56 -2.93 67.09 25.20
CA PHE A 56 -3.49 66.38 24.04
C PHE A 56 -2.77 65.06 23.77
N VAL A 57 -1.45 65.04 23.93
CA VAL A 57 -0.62 63.84 23.72
C VAL A 57 -0.97 62.78 24.77
N ILE A 58 -1.13 63.18 26.03
CA ILE A 58 -1.51 62.26 27.12
C ILE A 58 -2.91 61.68 26.87
N ILE A 59 -3.89 62.50 26.50
CA ILE A 59 -5.24 62.04 26.17
C ILE A 59 -5.21 61.05 24.99
N GLY A 60 -4.42 61.35 23.97
CA GLY A 60 -4.20 60.47 22.82
C GLY A 60 -3.60 59.12 23.22
N ILE A 61 -2.54 59.13 24.03
CA ILE A 61 -1.89 57.90 24.55
C ILE A 61 -2.89 57.07 25.35
N ILE A 62 -3.61 57.66 26.31
CA ILE A 62 -4.58 56.93 27.14
C ILE A 62 -5.70 56.34 26.29
N SER A 63 -6.26 57.11 25.36
CA SER A 63 -7.34 56.65 24.47
C SER A 63 -6.88 55.51 23.56
N ALA A 64 -5.71 55.65 22.94
CA ALA A 64 -5.14 54.64 22.04
C ALA A 64 -4.79 53.34 22.78
N VAL A 65 -4.13 53.45 23.94
CA VAL A 65 -3.75 52.29 24.77
C VAL A 65 -5.00 51.58 25.28
N PHE A 66 -5.99 52.31 25.81
CA PHE A 66 -7.21 51.70 26.31
C PHE A 66 -7.97 50.94 25.21
N SER A 67 -8.08 51.53 24.01
CA SER A 67 -8.71 50.88 22.85
C SER A 67 -7.95 49.63 22.40
N ALA A 68 -6.62 49.71 22.31
CA ALA A 68 -5.76 48.59 21.92
C ALA A 68 -5.79 47.44 22.93
N CYS A 69 -5.75 47.75 24.23
CA CYS A 69 -5.82 46.75 25.29
C CYS A 69 -7.17 46.02 25.31
N LEU A 70 -8.28 46.76 25.17
CA LEU A 70 -9.62 46.17 25.16
C LEU A 70 -9.82 45.25 23.94
N SER A 71 -9.41 45.69 22.75
CA SER A 71 -9.50 44.89 21.53
C SER A 71 -8.58 43.67 21.56
N GLY A 72 -7.36 43.80 22.10
CA GLY A 72 -6.42 42.70 22.27
C GLY A 72 -6.93 41.61 23.21
N LEU A 73 -7.49 41.99 24.37
CA LEU A 73 -8.01 41.04 25.36
C LEU A 73 -9.23 40.26 24.84
N ILE A 74 -10.17 40.96 24.21
CA ILE A 74 -11.36 40.34 23.60
C ILE A 74 -10.96 39.45 22.41
N GLY A 75 -10.05 39.91 21.55
CA GLY A 75 -9.58 39.15 20.40
C GLY A 75 -8.90 37.83 20.81
N ALA A 76 -7.94 37.89 21.74
CA ALA A 76 -7.19 36.72 22.18
C ALA A 76 -8.08 35.65 22.84
N SER A 77 -9.00 36.07 23.72
CA SER A 77 -9.92 35.15 24.40
C SER A 77 -10.87 34.44 23.43
N ARG A 78 -11.34 35.13 22.37
CA ARG A 78 -12.19 34.55 21.33
C ARG A 78 -11.44 33.57 20.42
N ILE A 79 -10.18 33.86 20.09
CA ILE A 79 -9.34 32.92 19.33
C ILE A 79 -9.12 31.64 20.15
N LEU A 80 -8.82 31.75 21.44
CA LEU A 80 -8.63 30.60 22.32
C LEU A 80 -9.92 29.78 22.51
N GLU A 81 -11.07 30.44 22.61
CA GLU A 81 -12.38 29.79 22.62
C GLU A 81 -12.61 28.98 21.34
N ALA A 82 -12.38 29.56 20.16
CA ALA A 82 -12.55 28.88 18.87
C ALA A 82 -11.67 27.62 18.78
N LEU A 83 -10.40 27.71 19.16
CA LEU A 83 -9.48 26.56 19.21
C LEU A 83 -9.94 25.44 20.14
N SER A 84 -10.65 25.78 21.23
CA SER A 84 -11.19 24.81 22.18
C SER A 84 -12.46 24.11 21.66
N ILE A 85 -13.27 24.81 20.88
CA ILE A 85 -14.48 24.27 20.24
C ILE A 85 -14.09 23.27 19.14
N ASP A 86 -13.05 23.58 18.38
CA ASP A 86 -12.52 22.70 17.32
C ASP A 86 -11.79 21.45 17.87
N GLU A 87 -11.69 21.30 19.20
CA GLU A 87 -11.05 20.17 19.91
C GLU A 87 -9.61 19.86 19.45
N ILE A 88 -8.93 20.81 18.80
CA ILE A 88 -7.60 20.64 18.18
C ILE A 88 -6.57 20.15 19.19
N PHE A 89 -6.55 20.74 20.40
CA PHE A 89 -5.68 20.34 21.50
C PHE A 89 -6.37 19.40 22.51
N GLY A 90 -7.59 18.91 22.21
CA GLY A 90 -8.41 18.01 23.03
C GLY A 90 -8.48 18.38 24.52
N PRO A 91 -8.09 17.47 25.45
CA PRO A 91 -8.34 17.68 26.88
C PRO A 91 -7.62 18.89 27.45
N ILE A 92 -6.51 19.35 26.85
CA ILE A 92 -5.73 20.51 27.34
C ILE A 92 -6.56 21.80 27.30
N LEU A 93 -7.42 21.98 26.29
CA LEU A 93 -8.28 23.16 26.14
C LEU A 93 -9.73 22.89 26.54
N HIS A 94 -10.07 21.69 27.02
CA HIS A 94 -11.45 21.35 27.34
C HIS A 94 -12.06 22.24 28.44
N TRP A 95 -11.27 22.63 29.43
CA TRP A 95 -11.70 23.54 30.49
C TRP A 95 -12.09 24.93 29.97
N VAL A 96 -11.48 25.40 28.86
CA VAL A 96 -11.85 26.67 28.21
C VAL A 96 -13.26 26.57 27.64
N ARG A 97 -13.59 25.45 26.98
CA ARG A 97 -14.92 25.19 26.41
C ARG A 97 -15.99 25.08 27.48
N VAL A 98 -15.70 24.38 28.58
CA VAL A 98 -16.64 24.24 29.72
C VAL A 98 -16.86 25.58 30.43
N GLY A 99 -15.85 26.44 30.44
CA GLY A 99 -15.90 27.78 31.04
C GLY A 99 -16.60 28.85 30.21
N THR A 100 -17.25 28.50 29.09
CA THR A 100 -18.07 29.45 28.31
C THR A 100 -19.47 29.60 28.94
N THR A 101 -19.87 30.84 29.20
CA THR A 101 -21.18 31.17 29.78
C THR A 101 -22.31 30.87 28.78
N ARG A 102 -23.54 30.62 29.25
CA ARG A 102 -24.74 30.40 28.42
C ARG A 102 -25.03 31.51 27.39
N ARG A 103 -24.54 32.74 27.62
CA ARG A 103 -24.63 33.88 26.69
C ARG A 103 -23.51 33.91 25.63
N GLY A 104 -22.65 32.88 25.58
CA GLY A 104 -21.52 32.79 24.65
C GLY A 104 -20.32 33.66 25.02
N ASN A 105 -20.08 33.92 26.31
CA ASN A 105 -18.91 34.68 26.78
C ASN A 105 -17.86 33.71 27.39
N PRO A 106 -16.64 33.63 26.85
CA PRO A 106 -15.63 32.67 27.28
C PRO A 106 -14.87 33.16 28.52
N MET A 107 -15.49 33.06 29.69
CA MET A 107 -14.91 33.57 30.94
C MET A 107 -13.57 32.89 31.27
N ALA A 108 -13.47 31.57 31.09
CA ALA A 108 -12.21 30.85 31.30
C ALA A 108 -11.08 31.33 30.38
N ALA A 109 -11.37 31.61 29.10
CA ALA A 109 -10.38 32.14 28.17
C ALA A 109 -9.93 33.55 28.57
N VAL A 110 -10.84 34.41 29.03
CA VAL A 110 -10.53 35.77 29.51
C VAL A 110 -9.65 35.74 30.76
N PHE A 111 -9.94 34.87 31.73
CA PHE A 111 -9.08 34.71 32.90
C PHE A 111 -7.70 34.16 32.54
N PHE A 112 -7.63 33.22 31.60
CA PHE A 112 -6.36 32.70 31.11
C PHE A 112 -5.51 33.77 30.45
N THR A 113 -6.10 34.56 29.54
CA THR A 113 -5.39 35.66 28.88
C THR A 113 -4.95 36.72 29.87
N PHE A 114 -5.79 37.04 30.87
CA PHE A 114 -5.42 37.95 31.96
C PHE A 114 -4.18 37.47 32.73
N ILE A 115 -4.15 36.20 33.16
CA ILE A 115 -2.99 35.62 33.86
C ILE A 115 -1.73 35.69 32.99
N LEU A 116 -1.84 35.37 31.70
CA LEU A 116 -0.71 35.39 30.78
C LEU A 116 -0.16 36.81 30.56
N VAL A 117 -1.06 37.80 30.44
CA VAL A 117 -0.67 39.22 30.36
C VAL A 117 0.05 39.65 31.62
N GLU A 118 -0.47 39.31 32.82
CA GLU A 118 0.17 39.66 34.09
C GLU A 118 1.56 39.04 34.22
N LEU A 119 1.73 37.77 33.87
CA LEU A 119 3.03 37.10 33.83
C LEU A 119 4.02 37.80 32.88
N THR A 120 3.53 38.35 31.77
CA THR A 120 4.36 39.09 30.81
C THR A 120 4.78 40.45 31.38
N LEU A 121 3.92 41.12 32.15
CA LEU A 121 4.23 42.40 32.80
C LEU A 121 5.29 42.25 33.89
N LEU A 122 5.37 41.09 34.57
CA LEU A 122 6.40 40.80 35.58
C LEU A 122 7.84 40.82 35.03
N ILE A 123 8.04 40.81 33.70
CA ILE A 123 9.36 40.96 33.06
C ILE A 123 9.98 42.34 33.37
N GLY A 124 9.16 43.36 33.67
CA GLY A 124 9.61 44.67 34.14
C GLY A 124 10.35 45.54 33.12
N SER A 125 10.49 45.09 31.87
CA SER A 125 11.20 45.82 30.80
C SER A 125 10.39 45.87 29.50
N MET A 126 9.88 47.06 29.17
CA MET A 126 9.09 47.30 27.95
C MET A 126 9.86 46.91 26.68
N ASN A 127 11.16 47.22 26.58
CA ASN A 127 11.99 46.90 25.42
C ASN A 127 12.23 45.40 25.21
N LYS A 128 12.15 44.59 26.27
CA LYS A 128 12.19 43.13 26.15
C LYS A 128 10.83 42.58 25.71
N ILE A 129 9.76 43.06 26.33
CA ILE A 129 8.38 42.66 26.01
C ILE A 129 8.07 42.96 24.54
N ALA A 130 8.42 44.16 24.05
CA ALA A 130 8.20 44.56 22.66
C ALA A 130 8.83 43.56 21.67
N ARG A 131 10.08 43.15 21.88
CA ARG A 131 10.77 42.18 21.01
C ARG A 131 10.08 40.82 20.97
N VAL A 132 9.67 40.31 22.13
CA VAL A 132 8.96 39.02 22.25
C VAL A 132 7.62 39.07 21.51
N VAL A 133 6.83 40.12 21.72
CA VAL A 133 5.53 40.31 21.05
C VAL A 133 5.70 40.41 19.53
N THR A 134 6.68 41.18 19.05
CA THR A 134 7.00 41.30 17.62
C THR A 134 7.31 39.94 16.98
N ILE A 135 8.07 39.08 17.67
CA ILE A 135 8.39 37.72 17.18
C ILE A 135 7.15 36.87 17.01
N PHE A 136 6.22 36.87 17.98
CA PHE A 136 4.99 36.09 17.86
C PHE A 136 4.11 36.56 16.69
N PHE A 137 4.00 37.88 16.46
CA PHE A 137 3.29 38.41 15.29
C PHE A 137 3.98 38.04 13.96
N LEU A 138 5.31 38.16 13.88
CA LEU A 138 6.06 37.77 12.69
C LEU A 138 5.92 36.27 12.39
N LEU A 139 5.89 35.43 13.43
CA LEU A 139 5.70 33.99 13.26
C LEU A 139 4.27 33.65 12.79
N ALA A 140 3.26 34.39 13.25
CA ALA A 140 1.90 34.26 12.75
C ALA A 140 1.81 34.67 11.26
N TYR A 141 2.44 35.79 10.88
CA TYR A 141 2.51 36.21 9.47
C TYR A 141 3.28 35.20 8.59
N PHE A 142 4.35 34.62 9.11
CA PHE A 142 5.05 33.51 8.46
C PHE A 142 4.11 32.32 8.23
N ALA A 143 3.40 31.87 9.27
CA ALA A 143 2.51 30.71 9.19
C ALA A 143 1.37 30.91 8.19
N VAL A 144 0.75 32.10 8.16
CA VAL A 144 -0.32 32.43 7.19
C VAL A 144 0.24 32.41 5.76
N ASN A 145 1.37 33.09 5.51
CA ASN A 145 1.98 33.12 4.19
C ASN A 145 2.42 31.73 3.72
N LEU A 146 3.03 30.94 4.61
CA LEU A 146 3.44 29.55 4.32
C LEU A 146 2.23 28.66 4.01
N SER A 147 1.13 28.83 4.74
CA SER A 147 -0.11 28.06 4.50
C SER A 147 -0.72 28.39 3.14
N CYS A 148 -0.80 29.67 2.78
CA CYS A 148 -1.26 30.09 1.45
C CYS A 148 -0.35 29.55 0.33
N LEU A 149 0.97 29.61 0.51
CA LEU A 149 1.94 29.06 -0.43
C LEU A 149 1.76 27.55 -0.61
N ALA A 150 1.60 26.80 0.50
CA ALA A 150 1.44 25.36 0.46
C ALA A 150 0.14 24.92 -0.23
N LEU A 151 -0.97 25.64 0.01
CA LEU A 151 -2.26 25.34 -0.60
C LEU A 151 -2.28 25.62 -2.12
N ASP A 152 -1.63 26.70 -2.55
CA ASP A 152 -1.51 27.04 -3.98
C ASP A 152 -0.60 26.03 -4.71
N LEU A 153 0.55 25.69 -4.12
CA LEU A 153 1.49 24.73 -4.69
C LEU A 153 0.91 23.31 -4.75
N ALA A 154 0.11 22.92 -3.75
CA ALA A 154 -0.63 21.66 -3.76
C ALA A 154 -1.83 21.68 -4.73
N SER A 155 -2.14 22.83 -5.35
CA SER A 155 -3.30 23.04 -6.20
C SER A 155 -4.59 22.54 -5.52
N ALA A 156 -4.74 22.87 -4.23
CA ALA A 156 -5.86 22.40 -3.42
C ALA A 156 -7.19 22.89 -4.05
N PRO A 157 -8.15 22.00 -4.39
CA PRO A 157 -9.35 22.39 -5.15
C PRO A 157 -10.21 23.46 -4.49
N ASN A 158 -10.19 23.50 -3.15
CA ASN A 158 -10.95 24.44 -2.32
C ASN A 158 -10.24 25.78 -2.14
N PHE A 159 -8.94 25.88 -2.48
CA PHE A 159 -8.17 27.11 -2.38
C PHE A 159 -8.18 27.83 -3.73
N ARG A 160 -9.11 28.78 -3.89
CA ARG A 160 -9.30 29.58 -5.11
C ARG A 160 -9.26 31.08 -4.79
N PRO A 161 -8.06 31.63 -4.52
CA PRO A 161 -7.93 33.05 -4.18
C PRO A 161 -8.42 33.90 -5.36
N THR A 162 -9.47 34.68 -5.15
CA THR A 162 -10.04 35.60 -6.15
C THR A 162 -9.38 36.98 -6.11
N PHE A 163 -8.50 37.23 -5.15
CA PHE A 163 -7.82 38.50 -4.99
C PHE A 163 -6.75 38.69 -6.07
N LYS A 164 -6.89 39.77 -6.86
CA LYS A 164 -6.07 40.04 -8.05
C LYS A 164 -4.55 40.09 -7.80
N TYR A 165 -4.11 40.57 -6.64
CA TYR A 165 -2.69 40.73 -6.33
C TYR A 165 -2.09 39.55 -5.55
N PHE A 166 -2.87 38.49 -5.32
CA PHE A 166 -2.35 37.27 -4.73
C PHE A 166 -1.59 36.45 -5.78
N SER A 167 -0.39 35.98 -5.41
CA SER A 167 0.38 34.96 -6.14
C SER A 167 1.22 34.13 -5.16
N TRP A 168 1.65 32.93 -5.58
CA TRP A 168 2.60 32.13 -4.79
C TRP A 168 3.91 32.90 -4.52
N HIS A 169 4.34 33.76 -5.45
CA HIS A 169 5.51 34.62 -5.28
C HIS A 169 5.33 35.61 -4.12
N THR A 170 4.19 36.30 -4.06
CA THR A 170 3.91 37.26 -2.98
C THR A 170 3.82 36.58 -1.62
N ALA A 171 3.24 35.38 -1.56
CA ALA A 171 3.19 34.58 -0.33
C ALA A 171 4.60 34.11 0.09
N LEU A 172 5.42 33.66 -0.86
CA LEU A 172 6.81 33.26 -0.60
C LEU A 172 7.65 34.44 -0.07
N ILE A 173 7.57 35.60 -0.70
CA ILE A 173 8.28 36.81 -0.26
C ILE A 173 7.82 37.20 1.15
N GLY A 174 6.51 37.15 1.43
CA GLY A 174 5.96 37.41 2.76
C GLY A 174 6.47 36.43 3.82
N ALA A 175 6.54 35.13 3.50
CA ALA A 175 7.06 34.11 4.40
C ALA A 175 8.56 34.30 4.68
N ILE A 176 9.38 34.45 3.63
CA ILE A 176 10.82 34.67 3.76
C ILE A 176 11.11 35.97 4.50
N GLY A 177 10.40 37.05 4.19
CA GLY A 177 10.55 38.33 4.86
C GLY A 177 10.22 38.25 6.36
N SER A 178 9.13 37.57 6.70
CA SER A 178 8.70 37.41 8.10
C SER A 178 9.69 36.60 8.93
N ILE A 179 10.18 35.47 8.41
CA ILE A 179 11.15 34.64 9.14
C ILE A 179 12.51 35.33 9.25
N THR A 180 12.95 36.05 8.21
CA THR A 180 14.21 36.81 8.23
C THR A 180 14.14 37.93 9.27
N MET A 181 13.06 38.71 9.28
CA MET A 181 12.86 39.76 10.29
C MET A 181 12.80 39.20 11.71
N CYS A 182 12.24 37.99 11.89
CA CYS A 182 12.21 37.33 13.19
C CYS A 182 13.62 37.15 13.79
N PHE A 183 14.58 36.68 12.99
CA PHE A 183 15.97 36.52 13.42
C PHE A 183 16.72 37.85 13.56
N ILE A 184 16.38 38.87 12.75
CA ILE A 184 16.96 40.22 12.87
C ILE A 184 16.55 40.88 14.20
N VAL A 185 15.28 40.74 14.63
CA VAL A 185 14.78 41.34 15.88
C VAL A 185 15.49 40.76 17.10
N SER A 186 15.55 39.43 17.20
CA SER A 186 16.41 38.74 18.18
C SER A 186 16.46 37.25 17.91
N ALA A 187 17.65 36.73 17.60
CA ALA A 187 17.86 35.32 17.32
C ALA A 187 17.52 34.39 18.51
N GLU A 188 17.81 34.83 19.75
CA GLU A 188 17.55 34.04 20.96
C GLU A 188 16.05 33.74 21.12
N PHE A 189 15.20 34.77 21.23
CA PHE A 189 13.77 34.59 21.38
C PHE A 189 13.11 33.98 20.14
N ALA A 190 13.63 34.27 18.93
CA ALA A 190 13.12 33.68 17.69
C ALA A 190 13.29 32.16 17.67
N SER A 191 14.48 31.67 18.06
CA SER A 191 14.77 30.24 18.13
C SER A 191 13.86 29.50 19.11
N ILE A 192 13.59 30.11 20.28
CA ILE A 192 12.68 29.56 21.29
C ILE A 192 11.25 29.50 20.75
N ALA A 193 10.76 30.59 20.14
CA ALA A 193 9.40 30.66 19.60
C ALA A 193 9.17 29.65 18.45
N ILE A 194 10.16 29.49 17.56
CA ILE A 194 10.13 28.48 16.49
C ILE A 194 10.14 27.07 17.08
N GLY A 195 10.96 26.82 18.11
CA GLY A 195 10.97 25.55 18.83
C GLY A 195 9.61 25.20 19.44
N ILE A 196 8.94 26.17 20.07
CA ILE A 196 7.58 26.03 20.59
C ILE A 196 6.60 25.70 19.46
N LEU A 197 6.67 26.42 18.32
CA LEU A 197 5.81 26.16 17.17
C LEU A 197 5.99 24.75 16.59
N ILE A 198 7.24 24.30 16.42
CA ILE A 198 7.53 22.94 15.95
C ILE A 198 7.01 21.92 16.97
N GLY A 199 7.19 22.16 18.27
CA GLY A 199 6.67 21.33 19.34
C GLY A 199 5.14 21.20 19.29
N LEU A 200 4.42 22.31 19.07
CA LEU A 200 2.97 22.31 18.88
C LEU A 200 2.55 21.51 17.63
N ILE A 201 3.22 21.71 16.49
CA ILE A 201 2.95 20.95 15.27
C ILE A 201 3.21 19.44 15.47
N ALA A 202 4.31 19.09 16.13
CA ALA A 202 4.65 17.70 16.44
C ALA A 202 3.61 17.08 17.38
N MET A 203 3.18 17.80 18.41
CA MET A 203 2.12 17.36 19.32
C MET A 203 0.82 17.07 18.56
N LEU A 204 0.45 17.94 17.60
CA LEU A 204 -0.71 17.70 16.74
C LEU A 204 -0.51 16.45 15.88
N HIS A 205 0.65 16.29 15.23
CA HIS A 205 0.91 15.13 14.38
C HIS A 205 0.99 13.79 15.15
N LEU A 206 1.46 13.80 16.40
CA LEU A 206 1.59 12.60 17.23
C LEU A 206 0.27 12.16 17.86
N ARG A 207 -0.74 13.03 17.89
CA ARG A 207 -2.07 12.65 18.36
C ARG A 207 -2.84 11.99 17.23
N ASP A 208 -3.30 10.77 17.48
CA ASP A 208 -4.28 10.10 16.63
C ASP A 208 -5.60 10.88 16.69
N PHE A 209 -5.78 11.86 15.80
CA PHE A 209 -7.06 12.49 15.60
C PHE A 209 -8.07 11.41 15.16
N PRO A 210 -9.25 11.30 15.78
CA PRO A 210 -10.29 10.39 15.32
C PRO A 210 -10.74 10.85 13.93
N ARG A 211 -10.14 10.25 12.87
CA ARG A 211 -10.47 10.38 11.43
C ARG A 211 -11.29 11.63 11.10
N ALA A 212 -10.74 12.81 11.40
CA ALA A 212 -11.49 14.03 11.21
C ALA A 212 -11.59 14.29 9.70
N SER A 213 -12.77 14.68 9.24
CA SER A 213 -13.21 14.96 7.85
C SER A 213 -12.38 16.01 7.07
N TRP A 214 -11.22 16.41 7.59
CA TRP A 214 -10.36 17.44 7.06
C TRP A 214 -9.33 16.76 6.17
N GLY A 215 -9.40 17.02 4.86
CA GLY A 215 -8.48 16.45 3.89
C GLY A 215 -7.02 16.78 4.22
N SER A 216 -6.12 15.85 3.95
CA SER A 216 -4.68 16.06 4.14
C SER A 216 -4.08 16.78 2.93
N ILE A 217 -3.44 17.93 3.16
CA ILE A 217 -2.70 18.68 2.13
C ILE A 217 -1.59 17.80 1.53
N SER A 218 -0.95 16.96 2.33
CA SER A 218 0.09 16.05 1.84
C SER A 218 -0.47 15.02 0.85
N GLN A 219 -1.68 14.50 1.07
CA GLN A 219 -2.34 13.58 0.14
C GLN A 219 -2.71 14.27 -1.18
N ALA A 220 -3.17 15.52 -1.14
CA ALA A 220 -3.46 16.29 -2.35
C ALA A 220 -2.21 16.51 -3.21
N LEU A 221 -1.08 16.87 -2.56
CA LEU A 221 0.20 17.05 -3.25
C LEU A 221 0.72 15.73 -3.84
N ILE A 222 0.62 14.63 -3.09
CA ILE A 222 0.97 13.28 -3.58
C ILE A 222 0.12 12.91 -4.80
N PHE A 223 -1.19 13.13 -4.76
CA PHE A 223 -2.08 12.82 -5.87
C PHE A 223 -1.69 13.59 -7.15
N HIS A 224 -1.48 14.89 -7.04
CA HIS A 224 -1.06 15.72 -8.18
C HIS A 224 0.26 15.22 -8.77
N GLN A 225 1.23 14.90 -7.91
CA GLN A 225 2.55 14.42 -8.33
C GLN A 225 2.47 13.04 -9.01
N VAL A 226 1.75 12.08 -8.41
CA VAL A 226 1.57 10.72 -8.95
C VAL A 226 0.86 10.77 -10.30
N ARG A 227 -0.21 11.58 -10.42
CA ARG A 227 -0.92 11.75 -11.70
C ARG A 227 0.02 12.26 -12.78
N LYS A 228 0.80 13.30 -12.50
CA LYS A 228 1.76 13.86 -13.47
C LYS A 228 2.80 12.84 -13.90
N TYR A 229 3.34 12.04 -12.97
CA TYR A 229 4.32 11.01 -13.30
C TYR A 229 3.72 9.83 -14.06
N LEU A 230 2.49 9.42 -13.77
CA LEU A 230 1.80 8.38 -14.54
C LEU A 230 1.54 8.81 -15.98
N LEU A 231 1.25 10.09 -16.22
CA LEU A 231 1.11 10.64 -17.58
C LEU A 231 2.45 10.70 -18.33
N LEU A 232 3.55 10.91 -17.63
CA LEU A 232 4.91 10.90 -18.21
C LEU A 232 5.42 9.48 -18.52
N LEU A 233 4.87 8.47 -17.84
CA LEU A 233 5.21 7.07 -18.06
C LEU A 233 4.52 6.56 -19.34
N ASP A 234 5.21 6.70 -20.47
CA ASP A 234 4.72 6.28 -21.80
C ASP A 234 5.02 4.79 -22.07
N PRO A 235 4.00 3.92 -22.20
CA PRO A 235 4.19 2.49 -22.48
C PRO A 235 4.89 2.23 -23.81
N ARG A 236 4.79 3.15 -24.78
CA ARG A 236 5.38 2.99 -26.12
C ARG A 236 6.90 3.10 -26.11
N LYS A 237 7.47 3.68 -25.04
CA LYS A 237 8.92 3.83 -24.84
C LYS A 237 9.49 2.71 -23.96
N GLU A 238 8.72 1.67 -23.67
CA GLU A 238 9.20 0.51 -22.94
C GLU A 238 10.35 -0.17 -23.69
N HIS A 239 11.46 -0.36 -22.99
CA HIS A 239 12.65 -1.02 -23.51
C HIS A 239 13.02 -2.18 -22.59
N VAL A 240 13.50 -3.28 -23.16
CA VAL A 240 13.82 -4.53 -22.43
C VAL A 240 14.74 -4.28 -21.23
N LYS A 241 15.70 -3.35 -21.36
CA LYS A 241 16.61 -2.92 -20.27
C LYS A 241 15.91 -2.40 -19.01
N PHE A 242 14.73 -1.79 -19.17
CA PHE A 242 13.95 -1.23 -18.07
C PHE A 242 12.80 -2.13 -17.63
N TRP A 243 12.72 -3.34 -18.19
CA TRP A 243 11.70 -4.30 -17.81
C TRP A 243 11.75 -4.58 -16.29
N ARG A 244 10.55 -4.71 -15.72
CA ARG A 244 10.32 -5.03 -14.30
C ARG A 244 9.20 -6.06 -14.22
N PRO A 245 9.25 -7.01 -13.27
CA PRO A 245 8.12 -7.89 -13.02
C PRO A 245 6.97 -7.08 -12.42
N GLN A 246 5.84 -7.06 -13.12
CA GLN A 246 4.61 -6.40 -12.68
C GLN A 246 3.56 -7.50 -12.50
N MET A 247 3.31 -7.86 -11.24
CA MET A 247 2.60 -9.09 -10.87
C MET A 247 1.13 -8.82 -10.58
N LEU A 248 0.24 -9.61 -11.19
CA LEU A 248 -1.16 -9.76 -10.79
C LEU A 248 -1.32 -11.17 -10.21
N LEU A 249 -1.49 -11.28 -8.89
CA LEU A 249 -1.75 -12.55 -8.23
C LEU A 249 -3.26 -12.70 -8.01
N LEU A 250 -3.84 -13.72 -8.63
CA LEU A 250 -5.25 -14.04 -8.51
C LEU A 250 -5.46 -14.94 -7.28
N VAL A 251 -6.15 -14.41 -6.27
CA VAL A 251 -6.34 -15.07 -4.98
C VAL A 251 -7.82 -15.38 -4.77
N SER A 252 -8.15 -16.68 -4.64
CA SER A 252 -9.50 -17.11 -4.28
C SER A 252 -9.82 -16.81 -2.82
N ASN A 253 -8.98 -17.29 -1.89
CA ASN A 253 -9.12 -16.98 -0.46
C ASN A 253 -7.74 -16.57 0.10
N PRO A 254 -7.60 -15.39 0.74
CA PRO A 254 -6.32 -14.94 1.27
C PRO A 254 -5.80 -15.83 2.41
N ARG A 255 -6.69 -16.50 3.18
CA ARG A 255 -6.32 -17.33 4.34
C ARG A 255 -5.41 -18.51 3.97
N SER A 256 -5.63 -19.10 2.80
CA SER A 256 -4.82 -20.21 2.28
C SER A 256 -3.59 -19.76 1.50
N SER A 257 -3.58 -18.52 1.02
CA SER A 257 -2.60 -18.02 0.05
C SER A 257 -1.56 -17.08 0.64
N ILE A 258 -1.49 -16.94 1.98
CA ILE A 258 -0.55 -16.05 2.68
C ILE A 258 0.90 -16.26 2.24
N ASN A 259 1.37 -17.51 2.21
CA ASN A 259 2.75 -17.82 1.83
C ASN A 259 3.03 -17.47 0.37
N LEU A 260 2.05 -17.67 -0.52
CA LEU A 260 2.15 -17.30 -1.93
C LEU A 260 2.17 -15.79 -2.11
N ILE A 261 1.31 -15.06 -1.39
CA ILE A 261 1.27 -13.59 -1.39
C ILE A 261 2.63 -13.01 -0.96
N ASP A 262 3.23 -13.56 0.11
CA ASP A 262 4.53 -13.12 0.59
C ASP A 262 5.69 -13.51 -0.35
N PHE A 263 5.63 -14.70 -0.97
CA PHE A 263 6.60 -15.11 -1.99
C PHE A 263 6.57 -14.20 -3.23
N VAL A 264 5.38 -13.88 -3.74
CA VAL A 264 5.22 -12.98 -4.90
C VAL A 264 5.68 -11.56 -4.56
N ASN A 265 5.50 -11.13 -3.30
CA ASN A 265 6.05 -9.86 -2.83
C ASN A 265 7.59 -9.82 -2.87
N ASP A 266 8.28 -10.95 -2.71
CA ASP A 266 9.73 -11.02 -2.94
C ASP A 266 10.03 -11.04 -4.44
N MET A 267 9.29 -11.83 -5.21
CA MET A 267 9.51 -12.01 -6.67
C MET A 267 9.29 -10.72 -7.46
N LYS A 268 8.37 -9.84 -7.05
CA LYS A 268 8.20 -8.51 -7.68
C LYS A 268 9.41 -7.60 -7.43
N LYS A 269 10.15 -7.81 -6.32
CA LYS A 269 11.15 -6.88 -5.78
C LYS A 269 10.60 -5.46 -5.60
N GLY A 270 10.86 -4.58 -6.56
CA GLY A 270 10.40 -3.19 -6.59
C GLY A 270 9.33 -2.89 -7.65
N GLY A 271 8.86 -3.90 -8.39
CA GLY A 271 7.82 -3.75 -9.40
C GLY A 271 6.42 -3.65 -8.80
N LEU A 272 5.45 -3.46 -9.70
CA LEU A 272 4.02 -3.41 -9.37
C LEU A 272 3.54 -4.77 -8.86
N PHE A 273 2.68 -4.76 -7.85
CA PHE A 273 2.01 -5.97 -7.38
C PHE A 273 0.57 -5.66 -7.02
N ILE A 274 -0.33 -6.43 -7.62
CA ILE A 274 -1.77 -6.31 -7.45
C ILE A 274 -2.29 -7.68 -6.98
N LEU A 275 -3.04 -7.69 -5.90
CA LEU A 275 -3.86 -8.82 -5.46
C LEU A 275 -5.23 -8.72 -6.12
N GLY A 276 -5.53 -9.64 -7.02
CA GLY A 276 -6.80 -9.71 -7.73
C GLY A 276 -7.75 -10.70 -7.08
N HIS A 277 -8.98 -10.28 -6.78
CA HIS A 277 -10.04 -11.17 -6.32
C HIS A 277 -11.32 -10.99 -7.15
N ALA A 278 -11.84 -12.08 -7.70
CA ALA A 278 -13.09 -12.09 -8.44
C ALA A 278 -14.18 -12.78 -7.60
N LYS A 279 -15.26 -12.04 -7.33
CA LYS A 279 -16.42 -12.56 -6.61
C LYS A 279 -17.54 -12.87 -7.58
N ILE A 280 -18.21 -14.00 -7.34
CA ILE A 280 -19.39 -14.37 -8.12
C ILE A 280 -20.57 -13.55 -7.62
N ASP A 281 -21.17 -12.80 -8.51
CA ASP A 281 -22.46 -12.15 -8.28
C ASP A 281 -23.40 -12.48 -9.44
N ARG A 282 -24.42 -13.27 -9.12
CA ARG A 282 -25.48 -13.66 -10.05
C ARG A 282 -26.72 -12.76 -9.90
N THR A 283 -26.72 -11.87 -8.91
CA THR A 283 -27.89 -11.09 -8.51
C THR A 283 -27.66 -9.60 -8.78
N ASN A 284 -28.27 -9.08 -9.86
CA ASN A 284 -28.28 -7.64 -10.16
C ASN A 284 -29.02 -6.77 -9.13
N ASN A 285 -29.42 -7.31 -7.97
CA ASN A 285 -30.34 -6.68 -7.02
C ASN A 285 -29.68 -6.20 -5.71
N ASN A 286 -28.36 -6.29 -5.56
CA ASN A 286 -27.70 -5.76 -4.37
C ASN A 286 -27.53 -4.23 -4.49
N LEU A 287 -28.34 -3.47 -3.74
CA LEU A 287 -28.19 -2.02 -3.56
C LEU A 287 -26.82 -1.61 -3.00
N ASN A 288 -26.07 -2.57 -2.44
CA ASN A 288 -24.75 -2.39 -1.85
C ASN A 288 -23.69 -3.18 -2.62
N ASP A 289 -22.62 -2.50 -3.02
CA ASP A 289 -21.46 -3.13 -3.64
C ASP A 289 -20.71 -4.02 -2.62
N ILE A 290 -20.74 -5.33 -2.85
CA ILE A 290 -20.07 -6.34 -2.02
C ILE A 290 -18.55 -6.14 -2.03
N CYS A 291 -17.99 -5.74 -3.17
CA CYS A 291 -16.55 -5.55 -3.31
C CYS A 291 -16.08 -4.38 -2.43
N SER A 292 -16.83 -3.27 -2.38
CA SER A 292 -16.51 -2.12 -1.51
C SER A 292 -16.48 -2.48 -0.02
N GLN A 293 -17.33 -3.39 0.45
CA GLN A 293 -17.34 -3.83 1.84
C GLN A 293 -16.12 -4.70 2.17
N GLU A 294 -15.78 -5.64 1.28
CA GLU A 294 -14.65 -6.55 1.50
C GLU A 294 -13.29 -5.88 1.26
N TYR A 295 -13.24 -4.86 0.42
CA TYR A 295 -12.02 -4.14 0.06
C TYR A 295 -11.24 -3.65 1.29
N GLN A 296 -11.92 -3.14 2.32
CA GLN A 296 -11.28 -2.68 3.55
C GLN A 296 -10.55 -3.81 4.29
N TYR A 297 -11.07 -5.04 4.25
CA TYR A 297 -10.43 -6.21 4.87
C TYR A 297 -9.17 -6.63 4.12
N TRP A 298 -9.18 -6.56 2.78
CA TRP A 298 -8.01 -6.84 1.95
C TRP A 298 -6.91 -5.79 2.14
N VAL A 299 -7.25 -4.51 2.21
CA VAL A 299 -6.27 -3.44 2.51
C VAL A 299 -5.68 -3.63 3.90
N SER A 300 -6.52 -3.92 4.90
CA SER A 300 -6.05 -4.23 6.26
C SER A 300 -5.09 -5.43 6.27
N LEU A 301 -5.38 -6.49 5.52
CA LEU A 301 -4.48 -7.64 5.40
C LEU A 301 -3.09 -7.24 4.86
N ILE A 302 -3.04 -6.41 3.81
CA ILE A 302 -1.78 -5.92 3.24
C ILE A 302 -0.98 -5.10 4.26
N ASP A 303 -1.65 -4.20 4.99
CA ASP A 303 -1.02 -3.35 6.00
C ASP A 303 -0.41 -4.17 7.15
N HIS A 304 -1.13 -5.19 7.63
CA HIS A 304 -0.64 -6.08 8.68
C HIS A 304 0.51 -6.98 8.22
N MET A 305 0.44 -7.49 6.99
CA MET A 305 1.51 -8.26 6.35
C MET A 305 2.72 -7.40 5.96
N LYS A 306 2.58 -6.06 5.96
CA LYS A 306 3.58 -5.09 5.52
C LYS A 306 4.04 -5.31 4.07
N ILE A 307 3.12 -5.72 3.22
CA ILE A 307 3.36 -6.00 1.81
C ILE A 307 3.11 -4.73 1.00
N LYS A 308 3.91 -4.50 -0.06
CA LYS A 308 3.71 -3.37 -0.97
C LYS A 308 2.90 -3.83 -2.19
N ALA A 309 1.61 -4.00 -2.01
CA ALA A 309 0.66 -4.36 -3.06
C ALA A 309 -0.56 -3.44 -3.08
N PHE A 310 -1.22 -3.39 -4.23
CA PHE A 310 -2.58 -2.87 -4.39
C PHE A 310 -3.58 -4.03 -4.39
N VAL A 311 -4.85 -3.73 -4.14
CA VAL A 311 -5.94 -4.70 -4.22
C VAL A 311 -6.86 -4.27 -5.35
N ASP A 312 -7.16 -5.19 -6.26
CA ASP A 312 -8.23 -5.01 -7.25
C ASP A 312 -9.27 -6.10 -7.02
N MET A 313 -10.51 -5.70 -6.76
CA MET A 313 -11.65 -6.60 -6.61
C MET A 313 -12.64 -6.36 -7.74
N THR A 314 -13.19 -7.43 -8.31
CA THR A 314 -14.28 -7.33 -9.28
C THR A 314 -15.40 -8.32 -8.95
N SER A 315 -16.59 -7.98 -9.41
CA SER A 315 -17.80 -8.78 -9.31
C SER A 315 -18.24 -9.20 -10.72
N ALA A 316 -18.51 -10.48 -10.94
CA ALA A 316 -18.92 -10.99 -12.25
C ALA A 316 -19.83 -12.23 -12.14
N PRO A 317 -20.62 -12.57 -13.18
CA PRO A 317 -21.47 -13.76 -13.19
C PRO A 317 -20.70 -15.08 -13.09
N THR A 318 -19.49 -15.11 -13.65
CA THR A 318 -18.57 -16.26 -13.59
C THR A 318 -17.18 -15.81 -13.13
N ILE A 319 -16.42 -16.73 -12.51
CA ILE A 319 -15.04 -16.45 -12.08
C ILE A 319 -14.16 -16.13 -13.28
N ARG A 320 -14.35 -16.85 -14.40
CA ARG A 320 -13.58 -16.61 -15.62
C ARG A 320 -13.77 -15.17 -16.11
N ASP A 321 -15.00 -14.69 -16.21
CA ASP A 321 -15.28 -13.32 -16.67
C ASP A 321 -14.64 -12.29 -15.74
N GLY A 322 -14.79 -12.47 -14.42
CA GLY A 322 -14.15 -11.59 -13.44
C GLY A 322 -12.63 -11.60 -13.54
N VAL A 323 -12.01 -12.76 -13.68
CA VAL A 323 -10.56 -12.88 -13.85
C VAL A 323 -10.09 -12.22 -15.15
N VAL A 324 -10.80 -12.42 -16.26
CA VAL A 324 -10.47 -11.76 -17.54
C VAL A 324 -10.60 -10.23 -17.43
N GLN A 325 -11.61 -9.73 -16.71
CA GLN A 325 -11.73 -8.29 -16.40
C GLN A 325 -10.51 -7.79 -15.63
N LEU A 326 -10.09 -8.49 -14.57
CA LEU A 326 -8.88 -8.12 -13.80
C LEU A 326 -7.63 -8.10 -14.68
N ILE A 327 -7.41 -9.13 -15.50
CA ILE A 327 -6.23 -9.20 -16.39
C ILE A 327 -6.20 -8.02 -17.38
N ARG A 328 -7.36 -7.57 -17.86
CA ARG A 328 -7.48 -6.46 -18.83
C ARG A 328 -7.41 -5.07 -18.18
N LEU A 329 -8.06 -4.90 -17.03
CA LEU A 329 -8.36 -3.59 -16.44
C LEU A 329 -7.42 -3.23 -15.28
N SER A 330 -6.74 -4.19 -14.64
CA SER A 330 -5.84 -3.90 -13.53
C SER A 330 -4.69 -2.97 -13.94
N GLY A 331 -4.39 -2.01 -13.06
CA GLY A 331 -3.37 -0.99 -13.26
C GLY A 331 -3.89 0.30 -13.91
N LEU A 332 -3.00 1.30 -14.06
CA LEU A 332 -3.35 2.63 -14.58
C LEU A 332 -2.24 3.19 -15.47
N GLY A 333 -2.60 3.66 -16.67
CA GLY A 333 -1.63 4.20 -17.63
C GLY A 333 -0.57 3.16 -18.02
N GLY A 334 0.72 3.51 -17.88
CA GLY A 334 1.86 2.59 -18.06
C GLY A 334 2.22 1.73 -16.86
N LEU A 335 1.50 1.85 -15.75
CA LEU A 335 1.67 0.99 -14.58
C LEU A 335 0.65 -0.14 -14.61
N ARG A 336 0.92 -1.19 -15.40
CA ARG A 336 0.02 -2.35 -15.60
C ARG A 336 0.71 -3.66 -15.26
N PRO A 337 0.00 -4.72 -14.87
CA PRO A 337 0.60 -6.04 -14.69
C PRO A 337 1.00 -6.63 -16.05
N ASN A 338 2.17 -7.26 -16.10
CA ASN A 338 2.68 -8.00 -17.26
C ASN A 338 2.72 -9.52 -17.03
N THR A 339 2.54 -9.94 -15.78
CA THR A 339 2.62 -11.33 -15.35
C THR A 339 1.40 -11.68 -14.49
N VAL A 340 0.67 -12.72 -14.87
CA VAL A 340 -0.51 -13.23 -14.15
C VAL A 340 -0.11 -14.49 -13.40
N ILE A 341 -0.41 -14.55 -12.12
CA ILE A 341 -0.08 -15.68 -11.25
C ILE A 341 -1.37 -16.29 -10.71
N LEU A 342 -1.52 -17.60 -10.87
CA LEU A 342 -2.64 -18.39 -10.41
C LEU A 342 -2.16 -19.45 -9.41
N GLY A 343 -2.98 -19.79 -8.42
CA GLY A 343 -2.80 -21.04 -7.67
C GLY A 343 -3.01 -22.25 -8.60
N PHE A 344 -2.27 -23.32 -8.39
CA PHE A 344 -2.41 -24.56 -9.14
C PHE A 344 -3.77 -25.22 -8.87
N TYR A 345 -4.38 -25.82 -9.89
CA TYR A 345 -5.66 -26.50 -9.77
C TYR A 345 -5.44 -27.94 -9.26
N ASP A 346 -5.49 -28.16 -7.95
CA ASP A 346 -5.41 -29.49 -7.34
C ASP A 346 -6.54 -29.74 -6.34
N ASN A 347 -6.79 -31.00 -6.02
CA ASN A 347 -7.88 -31.39 -5.11
C ASN A 347 -7.46 -31.31 -3.63
N THR A 348 -6.30 -30.71 -3.32
CA THR A 348 -5.79 -30.62 -1.96
C THR A 348 -6.66 -29.69 -1.11
N VAL A 349 -6.85 -30.05 0.17
CA VAL A 349 -7.65 -29.24 1.10
C VAL A 349 -6.79 -28.04 1.53
N PRO A 350 -7.31 -26.80 1.40
CA PRO A 350 -6.55 -25.61 1.76
C PRO A 350 -6.34 -25.51 3.28
N GLU A 351 -5.12 -25.16 3.70
CA GLU A 351 -4.77 -24.94 5.10
C GLU A 351 -4.88 -23.45 5.48
N ASP A 352 -5.34 -23.14 6.69
CA ASP A 352 -5.36 -21.76 7.20
C ASP A 352 -4.01 -21.35 7.78
N LYS A 353 -3.20 -20.64 6.99
CA LYS A 353 -1.92 -20.09 7.45
C LYS A 353 -2.06 -18.71 8.09
N LEU A 354 -3.16 -17.99 7.87
CA LEU A 354 -3.34 -16.65 8.43
C LEU A 354 -3.35 -16.67 9.97
N ARG A 355 -3.98 -17.69 10.57
CA ARG A 355 -4.01 -17.88 12.04
C ARG A 355 -2.63 -18.12 12.66
N SER A 356 -1.68 -18.63 11.89
CA SER A 356 -0.33 -18.93 12.39
C SER A 356 0.51 -17.66 12.62
N LEU A 357 0.14 -16.54 11.98
CA LEU A 357 0.94 -15.32 11.98
C LEU A 357 0.99 -14.63 13.37
N PRO A 358 2.15 -14.08 13.77
CA PRO A 358 2.32 -13.47 15.09
C PRO A 358 1.38 -12.29 15.37
N PHE A 359 1.07 -11.47 14.37
CA PHE A 359 0.18 -10.32 14.56
C PHE A 359 -1.26 -10.76 14.87
N TYR A 360 -1.71 -11.86 14.25
CA TYR A 360 -3.04 -12.41 14.49
C TYR A 360 -3.15 -12.91 15.93
N LYS A 361 -2.14 -13.65 16.43
CA LYS A 361 -2.08 -14.08 17.84
C LYS A 361 -2.17 -12.90 18.80
N ARG A 362 -1.46 -11.79 18.54
CA ARG A 362 -1.49 -10.58 19.37
C ARG A 362 -2.86 -9.89 19.37
N HIS A 363 -3.49 -9.75 18.20
CA HIS A 363 -4.81 -9.11 18.09
C HIS A 363 -5.91 -9.99 18.71
N TRP A 364 -5.88 -11.30 18.45
CA TRP A 364 -6.78 -12.29 19.03
C TRP A 364 -6.71 -12.28 20.57
N LEU A 365 -5.51 -12.26 21.16
CA LEU A 365 -5.31 -12.16 22.60
C LEU A 365 -5.92 -10.86 23.19
N LYS A 366 -5.94 -9.76 22.43
CA LYS A 366 -6.48 -8.46 22.86
C LYS A 366 -8.00 -8.42 22.77
N SER A 367 -8.59 -8.94 21.69
CA SER A 367 -10.05 -9.03 21.52
C SER A 367 -10.69 -10.02 22.48
N ASN A 368 -10.05 -11.16 22.75
CA ASN A 368 -10.57 -12.15 23.70
C ASN A 368 -10.50 -11.69 25.16
N ARG A 369 -9.58 -10.78 25.52
CA ARG A 369 -9.61 -10.15 26.86
C ARG A 369 -10.88 -9.32 27.05
N LEU A 370 -11.27 -8.53 26.05
CA LEU A 370 -12.48 -7.72 26.08
C LEU A 370 -13.75 -8.57 26.09
N ILE A 371 -13.77 -9.65 25.30
CA ILE A 371 -14.90 -10.60 25.27
C ILE A 371 -15.00 -11.35 26.59
N ASN A 372 -13.89 -11.82 27.18
CA ASN A 372 -13.93 -12.47 28.50
C ASN A 372 -14.35 -11.50 29.60
N THR A 373 -13.97 -10.21 29.55
CA THR A 373 -14.46 -9.21 30.51
C THR A 373 -15.95 -8.92 30.34
N LEU A 374 -16.45 -8.83 29.11
CA LEU A 374 -17.87 -8.60 28.82
C LEU A 374 -18.73 -9.83 29.17
N PHE A 375 -18.24 -11.03 28.90
CA PHE A 375 -18.91 -12.29 29.23
C PHE A 375 -18.95 -12.51 30.75
N LEU A 376 -17.88 -12.16 31.48
CA LEU A 376 -17.88 -12.13 32.94
C LEU A 376 -18.80 -11.05 33.50
N GLN A 377 -18.94 -9.90 32.84
CA GLN A 377 -19.91 -8.85 33.23
C GLN A 377 -21.36 -9.30 32.99
N GLN A 378 -21.61 -10.02 31.89
CA GLN A 378 -22.93 -10.53 31.52
C GLN A 378 -23.36 -11.76 32.34
N GLN A 379 -22.41 -12.53 32.89
CA GLN A 379 -22.70 -13.55 33.90
C GLN A 379 -22.94 -12.96 35.29
N ARG A 380 -22.24 -11.86 35.64
CA ARG A 380 -22.41 -11.18 36.94
C ARG A 380 -23.72 -10.40 37.04
N SER A 381 -24.27 -9.93 35.93
CA SER A 381 -25.61 -9.36 35.88
C SER A 381 -26.74 -10.39 35.79
N ARG A 382 -26.43 -11.67 35.49
CA ARG A 382 -27.43 -12.75 35.38
C ARG A 382 -27.56 -13.57 36.66
N SER A 383 -26.62 -13.41 37.60
CA SER A 383 -26.67 -14.02 38.94
C SER A 383 -27.48 -13.22 39.96
N ASP A 384 -27.83 -11.96 39.67
CA ASP A 384 -28.55 -11.09 40.61
C ASP A 384 -30.07 -11.07 40.38
N ASP A 385 -30.58 -11.72 39.31
CA ASP A 385 -31.98 -11.56 38.85
C ASP A 385 -32.88 -12.82 38.90
N VAL A 386 -32.48 -13.93 39.53
CA VAL A 386 -33.37 -15.12 39.60
C VAL A 386 -33.32 -15.84 40.95
N GLU A 387 -34.00 -15.27 41.95
CA GLU A 387 -34.69 -16.03 43.00
C GLU A 387 -36.19 -16.01 42.69
N GLY A 388 -36.74 -17.12 42.20
CA GLY A 388 -38.18 -17.25 42.08
C GLY A 388 -38.66 -18.24 41.02
N THR A 389 -39.30 -19.29 41.53
CA THR A 389 -40.29 -20.16 40.85
C THR A 389 -39.81 -21.26 39.90
N SER A 390 -39.74 -22.44 40.51
CA SER A 390 -39.78 -23.78 39.91
C SER A 390 -40.98 -23.97 38.97
N SER A 391 -40.74 -24.52 37.78
CA SER A 391 -41.63 -25.52 37.21
C SER A 391 -40.88 -26.39 36.18
N THR A 392 -41.09 -27.69 36.37
CA THR A 392 -40.43 -28.83 35.76
C THR A 392 -40.87 -29.00 34.30
N ILE A 393 -39.91 -29.03 33.36
CA ILE A 393 -40.11 -29.64 32.04
C ILE A 393 -38.98 -30.65 31.82
N THR A 394 -39.38 -31.87 31.54
CA THR A 394 -38.62 -33.11 31.42
C THR A 394 -37.57 -33.07 30.30
N LEU A 395 -36.31 -33.32 30.65
CA LEU A 395 -35.19 -33.55 29.73
C LEU A 395 -35.20 -35.01 29.26
N ASN A 396 -35.61 -35.26 28.02
CA ASN A 396 -35.26 -36.49 27.33
C ASN A 396 -33.79 -36.44 26.91
N SER A 397 -33.01 -37.34 27.49
CA SER A 397 -31.62 -37.64 27.13
C SER A 397 -31.56 -38.38 25.79
N SER A 398 -31.19 -37.70 24.73
CA SER A 398 -30.47 -38.27 23.57
C SER A 398 -30.30 -37.19 22.53
N ASN A 399 -29.33 -36.31 22.76
CA ASN A 399 -28.56 -35.61 21.73
C ASN A 399 -27.43 -34.92 22.48
N THR A 400 -26.30 -35.61 22.56
CA THR A 400 -25.01 -34.96 22.84
C THR A 400 -24.88 -33.76 21.90
N PRO A 401 -24.65 -32.53 22.40
CA PRO A 401 -24.33 -31.43 21.51
C PRO A 401 -23.03 -31.81 20.83
N THR A 402 -23.09 -32.09 19.52
CA THR A 402 -21.92 -32.12 18.66
C THR A 402 -21.17 -30.83 18.94
N SER A 403 -19.97 -30.98 19.48
CA SER A 403 -19.09 -29.88 19.87
C SER A 403 -19.06 -28.82 18.75
N LEU A 404 -19.72 -27.69 18.97
CA LEU A 404 -19.48 -26.47 18.22
C LEU A 404 -17.99 -26.18 18.39
N ASN A 405 -17.20 -26.46 17.36
CA ASN A 405 -15.78 -26.13 17.36
C ASN A 405 -15.65 -24.62 17.62
N ASP A 406 -14.76 -24.23 18.53
CA ASP A 406 -14.33 -22.83 18.80
C ASP A 406 -13.88 -22.05 17.53
N ASN A 407 -13.81 -22.73 16.39
CA ASN A 407 -13.47 -22.18 15.08
C ASN A 407 -14.53 -21.27 14.46
N ASP A 408 -15.80 -21.35 14.89
CA ASP A 408 -16.93 -20.63 14.27
C ASP A 408 -17.38 -19.36 15.02
N ILE A 409 -16.78 -19.04 16.17
CA ILE A 409 -17.32 -18.01 17.08
C ILE A 409 -16.79 -16.59 16.79
N ASN A 410 -15.71 -16.39 16.03
CA ASN A 410 -15.19 -15.04 15.74
C ASN A 410 -14.64 -14.89 14.30
N PRO A 411 -15.28 -14.10 13.42
CA PRO A 411 -14.86 -13.98 12.03
C PRO A 411 -13.53 -13.25 11.89
N ILE A 412 -12.55 -13.99 11.40
CA ILE A 412 -11.21 -13.56 11.00
C ILE A 412 -11.33 -12.50 9.91
N LEU A 413 -11.11 -11.21 10.21
CA LEU A 413 -11.12 -10.14 9.19
C LEU A 413 -12.35 -10.19 8.23
N HIS A 414 -13.47 -10.79 8.64
CA HIS A 414 -14.63 -11.14 7.78
C HIS A 414 -14.29 -11.88 6.46
N PHE A 415 -13.18 -12.62 6.38
CA PHE A 415 -12.90 -13.47 5.22
C PHE A 415 -13.73 -14.78 5.26
N PRO A 416 -14.15 -15.31 4.10
CA PRO A 416 -14.96 -16.52 4.02
C PRO A 416 -14.21 -17.74 4.57
N ALA A 417 -14.99 -18.76 4.97
CA ALA A 417 -14.47 -20.05 5.40
C ALA A 417 -13.68 -20.74 4.27
N LEU A 418 -12.73 -21.59 4.66
CA LEU A 418 -11.98 -22.41 3.72
C LEU A 418 -12.83 -23.60 3.25
N ARG A 419 -12.61 -24.01 2.01
CA ARG A 419 -13.25 -25.17 1.38
C ARG A 419 -13.01 -26.44 2.20
N ARG A 420 -14.07 -27.18 2.49
CA ARG A 420 -13.99 -28.49 3.16
C ARG A 420 -13.68 -29.60 2.15
N ALA A 421 -13.22 -30.76 2.63
CA ALA A 421 -12.82 -31.88 1.76
C ALA A 421 -13.94 -32.36 0.81
N ASN A 422 -15.20 -32.27 1.25
CA ASN A 422 -16.36 -32.78 0.51
C ASN A 422 -17.07 -31.70 -0.34
N GLU A 423 -16.57 -30.46 -0.36
CA GLU A 423 -17.16 -29.38 -1.15
C GLU A 423 -16.54 -29.31 -2.54
N GLU A 424 -17.40 -29.20 -3.55
CA GLU A 424 -17.00 -28.99 -4.93
C GLU A 424 -16.30 -27.64 -5.11
N LYS A 425 -15.37 -27.58 -6.06
CA LYS A 425 -14.71 -26.33 -6.42
C LYS A 425 -15.67 -25.47 -7.23
N ILE A 426 -15.68 -24.18 -6.90
CA ILE A 426 -16.46 -23.18 -7.61
C ILE A 426 -15.97 -23.01 -9.07
N LEU A 427 -14.66 -23.21 -9.30
CA LEU A 427 -14.05 -23.16 -10.63
C LEU A 427 -13.85 -24.58 -11.17
N ASP A 428 -14.30 -24.81 -12.39
CA ASP A 428 -14.08 -26.05 -13.15
C ASP A 428 -12.73 -26.05 -13.88
N VAL A 429 -12.25 -27.26 -14.23
CA VAL A 429 -10.98 -27.45 -14.95
C VAL A 429 -10.99 -26.72 -16.30
N TYR A 430 -12.09 -26.75 -17.03
CA TYR A 430 -12.18 -26.14 -18.34
C TYR A 430 -12.04 -24.62 -18.26
N SER A 431 -12.78 -23.97 -17.36
CA SER A 431 -12.63 -22.53 -17.13
C SER A 431 -11.23 -22.16 -16.63
N TYR A 432 -10.60 -22.98 -15.78
CA TYR A 432 -9.23 -22.73 -15.31
C TYR A 432 -8.21 -22.71 -16.45
N VAL A 433 -8.24 -23.71 -17.34
CA VAL A 433 -7.34 -23.75 -18.51
C VAL A 433 -7.67 -22.64 -19.51
N GLN A 434 -8.94 -22.28 -19.65
CA GLN A 434 -9.34 -21.11 -20.46
C GLN A 434 -8.79 -19.80 -19.90
N ILE A 435 -8.77 -19.60 -18.58
CA ILE A 435 -8.15 -18.41 -17.97
C ILE A 435 -6.67 -18.32 -18.34
N ILE A 436 -5.94 -19.44 -18.31
CA ILE A 436 -4.52 -19.49 -18.73
C ILE A 436 -4.39 -19.07 -20.20
N LYS A 437 -5.24 -19.64 -21.07
CA LYS A 437 -5.26 -19.31 -22.51
C LYS A 437 -5.62 -17.84 -22.76
N ASP A 438 -6.60 -17.30 -22.03
CA ASP A 438 -7.04 -15.91 -22.12
C ASP A 438 -5.92 -14.94 -21.68
N ALA A 439 -5.18 -15.28 -20.62
CA ALA A 439 -4.03 -14.49 -20.17
C ALA A 439 -2.91 -14.44 -21.22
N LEU A 440 -2.59 -15.59 -21.83
CA LEU A 440 -1.60 -15.68 -22.91
C LEU A 440 -2.05 -14.91 -24.16
N TYR A 441 -3.34 -15.01 -24.53
CA TYR A 441 -3.92 -14.26 -25.64
C TYR A 441 -3.85 -12.74 -25.42
N LEU A 442 -3.94 -12.30 -24.17
CA LEU A 442 -3.76 -10.89 -23.76
C LEU A 442 -2.29 -10.47 -23.62
N ASN A 443 -1.36 -11.27 -24.16
CA ASN A 443 0.09 -11.04 -24.10
C ASN A 443 0.62 -10.85 -22.67
N LYS A 444 0.09 -11.63 -21.72
CA LYS A 444 0.61 -11.68 -20.35
C LYS A 444 1.40 -12.97 -20.14
N SER A 445 2.56 -12.86 -19.50
CA SER A 445 3.27 -14.04 -19.00
C SER A 445 2.44 -14.69 -17.90
N VAL A 446 2.47 -16.01 -17.79
CA VAL A 446 1.62 -16.76 -16.83
C VAL A 446 2.50 -17.59 -15.91
N CYS A 447 2.17 -17.58 -14.62
CA CYS A 447 2.78 -18.48 -13.65
C CYS A 447 1.71 -19.27 -12.88
N LEU A 448 1.94 -20.58 -12.66
CA LEU A 448 1.09 -21.42 -11.82
C LEU A 448 1.86 -21.84 -10.58
N ALA A 449 1.29 -21.55 -9.41
CA ALA A 449 1.93 -21.76 -8.12
C ALA A 449 1.35 -23.01 -7.42
N ARG A 450 2.18 -24.03 -7.21
CA ARG A 450 1.81 -25.29 -6.53
C ARG A 450 2.59 -25.48 -5.23
N ASN A 451 1.95 -26.07 -4.22
CA ASN A 451 2.55 -26.44 -2.93
C ASN A 451 3.16 -25.28 -2.12
N PHE A 452 2.74 -24.02 -2.36
CA PHE A 452 3.23 -22.86 -1.60
C PHE A 452 2.78 -22.83 -0.14
N SER A 453 1.81 -23.66 0.25
CA SER A 453 1.48 -23.91 1.66
C SER A 453 2.65 -24.51 2.45
N LEU A 454 3.56 -25.23 1.78
CA LEU A 454 4.76 -25.83 2.37
C LEU A 454 5.91 -24.83 2.52
N LEU A 455 5.86 -23.69 1.85
CA LEU A 455 6.93 -22.69 1.90
C LEU A 455 6.97 -22.02 3.28
N GLN A 456 8.09 -22.16 3.98
CA GLN A 456 8.32 -21.52 5.28
C GLN A 456 9.43 -20.47 5.17
N LYS A 457 9.06 -19.22 4.89
CA LYS A 457 10.04 -18.13 4.69
C LYS A 457 10.88 -17.83 5.93
N GLU A 458 10.30 -17.94 7.12
CA GLU A 458 10.99 -17.72 8.40
C GLU A 458 12.17 -18.70 8.59
N SER A 459 12.05 -19.92 8.05
CA SER A 459 13.13 -20.90 8.06
C SER A 459 14.31 -20.48 7.17
N ILE A 460 14.07 -19.76 6.09
CA ILE A 460 15.13 -19.33 5.15
C ILE A 460 16.05 -18.31 5.81
N ASP A 461 15.52 -17.42 6.65
CA ASP A 461 16.31 -16.40 7.34
C ASP A 461 17.05 -16.95 8.57
N SER A 462 16.40 -17.85 9.30
CA SER A 462 16.91 -18.43 10.55
C SER A 462 17.87 -19.62 10.36
N ASN A 463 17.77 -20.36 9.26
CA ASN A 463 18.57 -21.57 9.05
C ASN A 463 20.03 -21.22 8.73
N LYS A 464 20.97 -21.97 9.33
CA LYS A 464 22.41 -21.80 9.09
C LYS A 464 22.83 -22.34 7.71
N ARG A 465 22.10 -23.32 7.17
CA ARG A 465 22.41 -23.94 5.87
C ARG A 465 21.86 -23.10 4.72
N LYS A 466 22.60 -23.02 3.62
CA LYS A 466 22.11 -22.40 2.39
C LYS A 466 20.99 -23.25 1.79
N VAL A 467 19.98 -22.59 1.26
CA VAL A 467 18.85 -23.20 0.55
C VAL A 467 19.06 -23.12 -0.96
N PHE A 468 18.41 -23.99 -1.72
CA PHE A 468 18.50 -23.97 -3.19
C PHE A 468 17.24 -23.39 -3.83
N VAL A 469 17.45 -22.63 -4.90
CA VAL A 469 16.42 -22.25 -5.87
C VAL A 469 16.79 -22.93 -7.17
N ASP A 470 15.93 -23.81 -7.64
CA ASP A 470 16.21 -24.66 -8.81
C ASP A 470 15.42 -24.18 -10.01
N VAL A 471 16.06 -24.16 -11.18
CA VAL A 471 15.43 -23.79 -12.45
C VAL A 471 15.65 -24.92 -13.45
N TRP A 472 14.56 -25.40 -14.03
CA TRP A 472 14.57 -26.39 -15.12
C TRP A 472 14.07 -25.73 -16.41
N PRO A 473 14.96 -25.08 -17.17
CA PRO A 473 14.63 -24.42 -18.43
C PRO A 473 14.46 -25.44 -19.57
N VAL A 474 13.57 -26.42 -19.39
CA VAL A 474 13.32 -27.50 -20.34
C VAL A 474 11.83 -27.71 -20.50
N ASN A 475 11.37 -27.76 -21.75
CA ASN A 475 10.01 -28.15 -22.06
C ASN A 475 9.90 -29.68 -22.11
N PHE A 476 9.56 -30.28 -20.97
CA PHE A 476 9.46 -31.74 -20.82
C PHE A 476 8.49 -32.43 -21.78
N ILE A 477 7.52 -31.70 -22.33
CA ILE A 477 6.52 -32.24 -23.27
C ILE A 477 7.10 -32.39 -24.68
N PHE A 478 8.04 -31.52 -25.03
CA PHE A 478 8.73 -31.54 -26.31
C PHE A 478 10.24 -31.67 -26.07
N PRO A 479 10.73 -32.87 -25.69
CA PRO A 479 12.13 -33.08 -25.31
C PRO A 479 13.13 -32.69 -26.41
N GLU A 480 12.71 -32.71 -27.68
CA GLU A 480 13.49 -32.22 -28.83
C GLU A 480 13.92 -30.75 -28.72
N THR A 481 13.19 -29.95 -27.94
CA THR A 481 13.49 -28.52 -27.70
C THR A 481 14.31 -28.26 -26.44
N SER A 482 14.74 -29.32 -25.73
CA SER A 482 15.46 -29.23 -24.45
C SER A 482 16.76 -28.43 -24.50
N THR A 483 17.42 -28.36 -25.66
CA THR A 483 18.67 -27.61 -25.86
C THR A 483 18.44 -26.20 -26.43
N GLN A 484 17.20 -25.83 -26.75
CA GLN A 484 16.85 -24.53 -27.33
C GLN A 484 16.28 -23.63 -26.23
N PHE A 485 17.11 -22.71 -25.71
CA PHE A 485 16.68 -21.73 -24.70
C PHE A 485 15.74 -20.68 -25.32
N ASP A 486 14.44 -20.93 -25.18
CA ASP A 486 13.39 -20.04 -25.69
C ASP A 486 13.13 -18.83 -24.78
N ILE A 487 12.17 -17.99 -25.18
CA ILE A 487 11.77 -16.80 -24.41
C ILE A 487 11.29 -17.19 -23.01
N THR A 488 10.60 -18.32 -22.86
CA THR A 488 10.12 -18.80 -21.56
C THR A 488 11.28 -19.17 -20.63
N CYS A 489 12.31 -19.86 -21.15
CA CYS A 489 13.52 -20.19 -20.39
C CYS A 489 14.23 -18.92 -19.89
N LEU A 490 14.43 -17.94 -20.78
CA LEU A 490 15.04 -16.65 -20.41
C LEU A 490 14.21 -15.90 -19.37
N TYR A 491 12.89 -15.92 -19.51
CA TYR A 491 11.96 -15.31 -18.57
C TYR A 491 11.99 -15.97 -17.19
N MET A 492 12.03 -17.29 -17.16
CA MET A 492 12.15 -18.09 -15.93
C MET A 492 13.46 -17.83 -15.20
N LEU A 493 14.59 -17.82 -15.93
CA LEU A 493 15.91 -17.48 -15.41
C LEU A 493 15.90 -16.06 -14.81
N GLN A 494 15.27 -15.11 -15.49
CA GLN A 494 15.15 -13.73 -15.01
C GLN A 494 14.35 -13.65 -13.71
N LEU A 495 13.20 -14.34 -13.60
CA LEU A 495 12.40 -14.36 -12.36
C LEU A 495 13.16 -14.97 -11.18
N ALA A 496 13.81 -16.11 -11.40
CA ALA A 496 14.61 -16.79 -10.37
C ALA A 496 15.79 -15.92 -9.91
N THR A 497 16.42 -15.22 -10.86
CA THR A 497 17.50 -14.27 -10.56
C THR A 497 16.98 -13.10 -9.73
N ILE A 498 15.82 -12.52 -10.08
CA ILE A 498 15.23 -11.41 -9.32
C ILE A 498 14.92 -11.83 -7.89
N LEU A 499 14.37 -13.03 -7.68
CA LEU A 499 14.14 -13.59 -6.36
C LEU A 499 15.44 -13.64 -5.55
N SER A 500 16.53 -14.15 -6.15
CA SER A 500 17.86 -14.21 -5.54
C SER A 500 18.49 -12.84 -5.23
N MET A 501 17.90 -11.71 -5.68
CA MET A 501 18.38 -10.36 -5.34
C MET A 501 17.72 -9.77 -4.09
N VAL A 502 16.67 -10.40 -3.55
CA VAL A 502 15.86 -9.89 -2.44
C VAL A 502 16.23 -10.58 -1.14
N LYS A 503 16.20 -9.88 0.00
CA LYS A 503 16.40 -10.53 1.31
C LYS A 503 15.12 -11.29 1.72
N PRO A 504 15.20 -12.51 2.28
CA PRO A 504 16.41 -13.22 2.74
C PRO A 504 17.15 -14.04 1.67
N TRP A 505 16.54 -14.27 0.50
CA TRP A 505 17.08 -15.10 -0.59
C TRP A 505 18.51 -14.75 -0.98
N LYS A 506 18.84 -13.46 -1.19
CA LYS A 506 20.18 -12.99 -1.58
C LYS A 506 21.33 -13.51 -0.73
N THR A 507 21.10 -13.67 0.58
CA THR A 507 22.14 -14.09 1.53
C THR A 507 22.19 -15.58 1.76
N ARG A 508 21.08 -16.28 1.50
CA ARG A 508 20.85 -17.66 1.96
C ARG A 508 20.58 -18.64 0.83
N SER A 509 20.22 -18.18 -0.37
CA SER A 509 19.94 -19.05 -1.51
C SER A 509 21.11 -19.19 -2.47
N ILE A 510 21.21 -20.36 -3.09
CA ILE A 510 22.04 -20.62 -4.27
C ILE A 510 21.11 -20.97 -5.42
N LEU A 511 21.27 -20.26 -6.55
CA LEU A 511 20.54 -20.55 -7.77
C LEU A 511 21.23 -21.70 -8.52
N ARG A 512 20.48 -22.76 -8.85
CA ARG A 512 20.95 -23.90 -9.65
C ARG A 512 20.13 -23.99 -10.94
N VAL A 513 20.80 -24.14 -12.07
CA VAL A 513 20.17 -24.30 -13.38
C VAL A 513 20.47 -25.70 -13.89
N PHE A 514 19.43 -26.47 -14.18
CA PHE A 514 19.56 -27.86 -14.62
C PHE A 514 19.51 -27.95 -16.15
N LEU A 515 20.52 -28.61 -16.72
CA LEU A 515 20.60 -28.88 -18.15
C LEU A 515 20.39 -30.38 -18.38
N CYS A 516 19.26 -30.72 -19.00
CA CYS A 516 18.95 -32.10 -19.38
C CYS A 516 19.72 -32.48 -20.64
N ILE A 517 20.37 -33.64 -20.62
CA ILE A 517 21.22 -34.15 -21.71
C ILE A 517 20.93 -35.63 -21.94
N ASP A 518 20.92 -36.06 -23.21
CA ASP A 518 20.69 -37.46 -23.55
C ASP A 518 21.90 -38.32 -23.13
N ALA A 519 23.10 -38.04 -23.65
CA ALA A 519 24.36 -38.71 -23.24
C ALA A 519 25.49 -37.70 -22.96
N ILE A 520 26.49 -38.08 -22.16
CA ILE A 520 27.69 -37.26 -21.90
C ILE A 520 28.67 -37.43 -23.07
N ASN A 521 28.55 -36.57 -24.08
CA ASN A 521 29.43 -36.53 -25.26
C ASN A 521 30.12 -35.15 -25.37
N ASP A 522 31.07 -34.96 -26.29
CA ASP A 522 31.73 -33.65 -26.51
C ASP A 522 30.74 -32.51 -26.85
N ASN A 523 29.63 -32.83 -27.52
CA ASN A 523 28.54 -31.87 -27.79
C ASN A 523 27.89 -31.36 -26.50
N THR A 524 27.85 -32.18 -25.45
CA THR A 524 27.27 -31.85 -24.15
C THR A 524 28.08 -30.77 -23.44
N PHE A 525 29.41 -30.86 -23.52
CA PHE A 525 30.30 -29.82 -22.98
C PHE A 525 30.11 -28.48 -23.71
N ARG A 526 29.88 -28.51 -25.03
CA ARG A 526 29.57 -27.29 -25.81
C ARG A 526 28.25 -26.64 -25.40
N ILE A 527 27.21 -27.43 -25.14
CA ILE A 527 25.91 -26.93 -24.69
C ILE A 527 26.03 -26.34 -23.28
N GLN A 528 26.79 -26.99 -22.38
CA GLN A 528 27.07 -26.44 -21.06
C GLN A 528 27.83 -25.12 -21.16
N GLN A 529 28.89 -25.06 -21.97
CA GLN A 529 29.64 -23.82 -22.19
C GLN A 529 28.76 -22.71 -22.77
N HIS A 530 27.88 -23.04 -23.70
CA HIS A 530 26.91 -22.09 -24.25
C HIS A 530 25.95 -21.54 -23.18
N LEU A 531 25.44 -22.40 -22.29
CA LEU A 531 24.61 -21.98 -21.17
C LEU A 531 25.40 -21.11 -20.18
N ASP A 532 26.65 -21.48 -19.85
CA ASP A 532 27.50 -20.70 -18.95
C ASP A 532 27.85 -19.33 -19.55
N GLU A 533 28.11 -19.25 -20.86
CA GLU A 533 28.27 -17.99 -21.60
C GLU A 533 27.00 -17.15 -21.55
N LEU A 534 25.83 -17.75 -21.76
CA LEU A 534 24.54 -17.08 -21.69
C LEU A 534 24.27 -16.53 -20.28
N LEU A 535 24.49 -17.34 -19.23
CA LEU A 535 24.36 -16.91 -17.83
C LEU A 535 25.33 -15.77 -17.51
N SER A 536 26.56 -15.84 -18.01
CA SER A 536 27.58 -14.78 -17.86
C SER A 536 27.15 -13.47 -18.55
N GLN A 537 26.68 -13.53 -19.80
CA GLN A 537 26.16 -12.38 -20.53
C GLN A 537 24.97 -11.73 -19.81
N LEU A 538 24.07 -12.54 -19.25
CA LEU A 538 22.92 -12.10 -18.46
C LEU A 538 23.29 -11.67 -17.03
N ARG A 539 24.55 -11.88 -16.61
CA ARG A 539 25.06 -11.62 -15.26
C ARG A 539 24.29 -12.38 -14.17
N ILE A 540 23.87 -13.60 -14.50
CA ILE A 540 23.17 -14.51 -13.59
C ILE A 540 24.22 -15.39 -12.93
N ASN A 541 24.41 -15.23 -11.61
CA ASN A 541 25.29 -16.10 -10.84
C ASN A 541 24.53 -17.36 -10.43
N ALA A 542 24.61 -18.40 -11.25
CA ALA A 542 23.99 -19.69 -10.99
C ALA A 542 24.99 -20.85 -11.14
N GLN A 543 24.72 -21.95 -10.43
CA GLN A 543 25.44 -23.20 -10.60
C GLN A 543 24.75 -24.05 -11.68
N THR A 544 25.44 -24.31 -12.78
CA THR A 544 24.95 -25.22 -13.83
C THR A 544 25.10 -26.67 -13.38
N ARG A 545 24.05 -27.48 -13.54
CA ARG A 545 24.01 -28.91 -13.21
C ARG A 545 23.55 -29.71 -14.42
N MET A 546 24.42 -30.56 -14.94
CA MET A 546 24.05 -31.48 -16.00
C MET A 546 23.33 -32.69 -15.42
N VAL A 547 22.24 -33.11 -16.07
CA VAL A 547 21.46 -34.28 -15.69
C VAL A 547 21.26 -35.16 -16.91
N ALA A 548 21.83 -36.36 -16.87
CA ALA A 548 21.60 -37.39 -17.89
C ALA A 548 20.19 -37.96 -17.69
N TRP A 549 19.37 -37.92 -18.75
CA TRP A 549 17.97 -38.34 -18.70
C TRP A 549 17.58 -39.35 -19.79
N GLU A 550 18.56 -40.01 -20.45
CA GLU A 550 18.33 -41.02 -21.50
C GLU A 550 17.36 -42.13 -21.06
N ASN A 551 17.51 -42.57 -19.81
CA ASN A 551 16.64 -43.58 -19.21
C ASN A 551 15.18 -43.13 -19.15
N VAL A 552 14.94 -41.82 -19.10
CA VAL A 552 13.60 -41.24 -19.10
C VAL A 552 13.14 -40.98 -20.53
N THR A 553 13.97 -40.39 -21.40
CA THR A 553 13.60 -40.12 -22.80
C THR A 553 13.36 -41.40 -23.61
N SER A 554 13.96 -42.53 -23.24
CA SER A 554 13.64 -43.84 -23.86
C SER A 554 12.19 -44.28 -23.59
N LEU A 555 11.61 -43.93 -22.44
CA LEU A 555 10.20 -44.21 -22.11
C LEU A 555 9.21 -43.41 -22.95
N PHE A 556 9.67 -42.32 -23.56
CA PHE A 556 8.87 -41.52 -24.50
C PHE A 556 8.64 -42.27 -25.82
N ASN A 557 9.59 -43.10 -26.26
CA ASN A 557 9.55 -43.81 -27.54
C ASN A 557 8.95 -45.23 -27.46
N ASN A 558 8.52 -45.69 -26.28
CA ASN A 558 7.91 -47.01 -26.09
C ASN A 558 6.37 -46.92 -26.25
N PRO A 559 5.77 -47.45 -27.34
CA PRO A 559 4.32 -47.49 -27.51
C PRO A 559 3.73 -48.71 -26.80
N SER A 560 3.95 -48.86 -25.49
CA SER A 560 3.42 -49.99 -24.72
C SER A 560 2.56 -49.50 -23.57
N THR A 561 1.42 -48.86 -23.89
CA THR A 561 0.15 -48.88 -23.14
C THR A 561 -0.89 -48.07 -23.92
N ILE A 562 -1.40 -48.65 -25.01
CA ILE A 562 -2.77 -48.34 -25.41
C ILE A 562 -3.64 -49.11 -24.41
N ASN A 563 -4.18 -48.42 -23.42
CA ASN A 563 -5.21 -49.00 -22.55
C ASN A 563 -6.39 -49.41 -23.45
N GLU A 564 -6.73 -50.70 -23.45
CA GLU A 564 -7.85 -51.29 -24.20
C GLU A 564 -9.24 -50.78 -23.75
N ASP A 565 -9.33 -49.88 -22.77
CA ASP A 565 -10.60 -49.41 -22.20
C ASP A 565 -11.24 -48.22 -22.95
N ALA A 566 -10.71 -47.81 -24.10
CA ALA A 566 -11.23 -46.68 -24.89
C ALA A 566 -11.79 -47.07 -26.27
N ALA A 567 -12.22 -48.33 -26.46
CA ALA A 567 -12.83 -48.79 -27.71
C ALA A 567 -14.36 -48.95 -27.60
N THR A 568 -15.12 -47.85 -27.60
CA THR A 568 -16.46 -47.82 -28.24
C THR A 568 -16.92 -46.39 -28.54
N ILE A 569 -16.38 -45.75 -29.58
CA ILE A 569 -17.11 -44.73 -30.34
C ILE A 569 -16.87 -45.03 -31.82
N SER A 570 -17.87 -45.63 -32.45
CA SER A 570 -17.95 -45.83 -33.89
C SER A 570 -17.99 -44.48 -34.60
N VAL A 571 -16.97 -44.20 -35.42
CA VAL A 571 -16.96 -43.08 -36.37
C VAL A 571 -17.18 -43.65 -37.76
N ASP A 572 -18.33 -43.31 -38.35
CA ASP A 572 -18.63 -43.57 -39.75
C ASP A 572 -17.61 -42.88 -40.66
N GLN A 573 -17.16 -43.63 -41.66
CA GLN A 573 -16.26 -43.18 -42.71
C GLN A 573 -16.95 -42.14 -43.59
N GLN A 574 -16.33 -40.97 -43.73
CA GLN A 574 -16.00 -40.31 -45.02
C GLN A 574 -15.63 -38.84 -44.78
N GLN A 575 -14.35 -38.50 -44.91
CA GLN A 575 -13.83 -37.51 -45.86
C GLN A 575 -12.34 -37.26 -45.60
N THR A 576 -11.55 -37.74 -46.55
CA THR A 576 -10.16 -37.43 -46.81
C THR A 576 -9.90 -35.92 -46.91
N THR A 577 -8.92 -35.39 -46.18
CA THR A 577 -7.86 -34.49 -46.68
C THR A 577 -6.79 -34.20 -45.61
N ASN A 578 -5.54 -34.52 -45.96
CA ASN A 578 -4.26 -33.94 -45.49
C ASN A 578 -4.02 -33.77 -43.98
N THR A 579 -3.73 -34.86 -43.28
CA THR A 579 -3.24 -34.87 -41.90
C THR A 579 -1.70 -34.86 -41.88
N THR A 580 -1.10 -33.68 -41.89
CA THR A 580 0.26 -33.50 -41.38
C THR A 580 0.23 -33.71 -39.88
N LEU A 581 0.83 -34.80 -39.42
CA LEU A 581 0.99 -35.22 -38.02
C LEU A 581 1.41 -34.07 -37.09
N THR A 582 0.47 -33.50 -36.34
CA THR A 582 0.76 -32.69 -35.14
C THR A 582 0.91 -33.64 -33.97
N LYS A 583 2.13 -33.79 -33.43
CA LYS A 583 2.36 -34.44 -32.13
C LYS A 583 1.56 -33.68 -31.06
N GLU A 584 0.41 -34.21 -30.64
CA GLU A 584 -0.48 -33.58 -29.68
C GLU A 584 -0.18 -34.05 -28.25
N PHE A 585 -0.63 -33.28 -27.25
CA PHE A 585 -0.53 -33.61 -25.81
C PHE A 585 -1.09 -35.00 -25.41
N ILE A 586 -1.82 -35.64 -26.33
CA ILE A 586 -2.40 -36.97 -26.20
C ILE A 586 -1.31 -38.06 -26.14
N ASP A 587 -0.24 -37.91 -26.92
CA ASP A 587 0.77 -38.96 -27.13
C ASP A 587 1.84 -39.03 -26.01
N VAL A 588 1.75 -38.14 -25.01
CA VAL A 588 2.71 -38.10 -23.90
C VAL A 588 2.45 -39.27 -22.97
N ASN A 589 3.36 -40.24 -22.88
CA ASN A 589 3.25 -41.41 -21.99
C ASN A 589 3.27 -41.02 -20.49
N ASP A 590 2.41 -41.63 -19.68
CA ASP A 590 2.35 -41.40 -18.22
C ASP A 590 3.63 -41.89 -17.52
N GLU A 591 4.20 -43.00 -17.97
CA GLU A 591 5.43 -43.55 -17.39
C GLU A 591 6.61 -42.60 -17.60
N TYR A 592 6.67 -41.97 -18.78
CA TYR A 592 7.65 -40.92 -19.07
C TYR A 592 7.54 -39.74 -18.10
N ILE A 593 6.33 -39.23 -17.85
CA ILE A 593 6.10 -38.12 -16.92
C ILE A 593 6.43 -38.51 -15.47
N ARG A 594 6.16 -39.75 -15.07
CA ARG A 594 6.57 -40.28 -13.75
C ARG A 594 8.10 -40.33 -13.64
N GLY A 595 8.79 -40.82 -14.67
CA GLY A 595 10.25 -40.82 -14.72
C GLY A 595 10.83 -39.40 -14.58
N ILE A 596 10.23 -38.40 -15.22
CA ILE A 596 10.61 -36.99 -15.05
C ILE A 596 10.40 -36.51 -13.61
N ASN A 597 9.23 -36.80 -13.02
CA ASN A 597 8.95 -36.41 -11.63
C ASN A 597 9.98 -37.01 -10.67
N GLU A 598 10.31 -38.28 -10.82
CA GLU A 598 11.32 -38.97 -10.01
C GLU A 598 12.70 -38.36 -10.20
N LEU A 599 13.08 -38.04 -11.44
CA LEU A 599 14.34 -37.35 -11.76
C LEU A 599 14.44 -36.00 -11.04
N ILE A 600 13.39 -35.17 -11.11
CA ILE A 600 13.35 -33.86 -10.45
C ILE A 600 13.42 -34.05 -8.93
N ARG A 601 12.68 -35.02 -8.37
CA ARG A 601 12.69 -35.30 -6.92
C ARG A 601 14.08 -35.67 -6.40
N GLN A 602 14.79 -36.54 -7.11
CA GLN A 602 16.15 -36.96 -6.74
C GLN A 602 17.14 -35.77 -6.74
N GLN A 603 16.96 -34.79 -7.62
CA GLN A 603 17.86 -33.63 -7.74
C GLN A 603 17.49 -32.45 -6.81
N SER A 604 16.26 -32.40 -6.31
CA SER A 604 15.68 -31.24 -5.61
C SER A 604 15.33 -31.47 -4.13
N GLU A 605 15.97 -32.41 -3.43
CA GLU A 605 15.66 -32.73 -2.02
C GLU A 605 15.79 -31.55 -1.04
N ASN A 606 16.75 -30.64 -1.23
CA ASN A 606 17.00 -29.48 -0.34
C ASN A 606 16.55 -28.14 -0.95
N THR A 607 15.58 -28.18 -1.87
CA THR A 607 15.15 -27.03 -2.65
C THR A 607 13.98 -26.31 -1.99
N SER A 608 14.10 -25.00 -1.80
CA SER A 608 13.02 -24.18 -1.23
C SER A 608 12.00 -23.73 -2.25
N CYS A 609 12.42 -23.55 -3.51
CA CYS A 609 11.53 -23.20 -4.61
C CYS A 609 12.07 -23.73 -5.94
N LEU A 610 11.19 -24.31 -6.75
CA LEU A 610 11.47 -24.88 -8.04
C LEU A 610 10.75 -24.09 -9.14
N TYR A 611 11.46 -23.70 -10.18
CA TYR A 611 10.90 -23.12 -11.39
C TYR A 611 10.86 -24.17 -12.49
N LEU A 612 9.67 -24.46 -13.01
CA LEU A 612 9.43 -25.42 -14.10
C LEU A 612 8.83 -24.71 -15.32
N TYR A 613 9.07 -25.27 -16.49
CA TYR A 613 8.50 -24.78 -17.74
C TYR A 613 6.99 -25.05 -17.79
N LEU A 614 6.18 -24.02 -18.08
CA LEU A 614 4.76 -24.15 -18.35
C LEU A 614 4.54 -24.25 -19.87
N PRO A 615 4.16 -25.43 -20.40
CA PRO A 615 3.82 -25.59 -21.81
C PRO A 615 2.55 -24.82 -22.16
N ARG A 616 2.40 -24.42 -23.43
CA ARG A 616 1.17 -23.74 -23.85
C ARG A 616 -0.02 -24.72 -23.76
N PRO A 617 -1.18 -24.25 -23.28
CA PRO A 617 -2.37 -25.10 -23.26
C PRO A 617 -2.77 -25.50 -24.69
N PRO A 618 -3.29 -26.72 -24.90
CA PRO A 618 -3.73 -27.18 -26.21
C PRO A 618 -4.89 -26.34 -26.77
N HIS A 619 -5.14 -26.44 -28.07
CA HIS A 619 -6.24 -25.72 -28.71
C HIS A 619 -7.60 -26.37 -28.38
N ASP A 620 -7.64 -27.70 -28.39
CA ASP A 620 -8.83 -28.51 -28.18
C ASP A 620 -9.21 -28.65 -26.71
N LYS A 621 -10.50 -28.45 -26.43
CA LYS A 621 -11.04 -28.46 -25.07
C LYS A 621 -10.97 -29.84 -24.41
N ILE A 622 -11.06 -30.91 -25.20
CA ILE A 622 -11.01 -32.30 -24.72
C ILE A 622 -9.67 -32.58 -24.01
N LEU A 623 -8.60 -31.91 -24.47
CA LEU A 623 -7.25 -32.08 -23.94
C LEU A 623 -6.97 -31.28 -22.67
N PHE A 624 -7.90 -30.44 -22.20
CA PHE A 624 -7.67 -29.62 -21.00
C PHE A 624 -7.53 -30.47 -19.73
N GLN A 625 -8.28 -31.56 -19.65
CA GLN A 625 -8.16 -32.49 -18.52
C GLN A 625 -6.82 -33.23 -18.57
N ARG A 626 -6.40 -33.70 -19.76
CA ARG A 626 -5.08 -34.31 -19.96
C ARG A 626 -3.95 -33.35 -19.63
N TYR A 627 -4.05 -32.09 -20.05
CA TYR A 627 -3.09 -31.03 -19.78
C TYR A 627 -2.86 -30.83 -18.27
N ILE A 628 -3.94 -30.64 -17.50
CA ILE A 628 -3.82 -30.50 -16.04
C ILE A 628 -3.33 -31.80 -15.39
N HIS A 629 -3.74 -32.96 -15.88
CA HIS A 629 -3.27 -34.24 -15.37
C HIS A 629 -1.75 -34.43 -15.54
N VAL A 630 -1.19 -34.08 -16.70
CA VAL A 630 0.26 -34.12 -16.95
C VAL A 630 1.01 -33.16 -16.02
N LEU A 631 0.51 -31.92 -15.87
CA LEU A 631 1.09 -30.96 -14.91
C LEU A 631 0.95 -31.41 -13.45
N ASP A 632 -0.12 -32.15 -13.13
CA ASP A 632 -0.32 -32.72 -11.81
C ASP A 632 0.69 -33.83 -11.52
N MET A 633 0.89 -34.74 -12.48
CA MET A 633 1.87 -35.83 -12.34
C MET A 633 3.31 -35.31 -12.25
N ILE A 634 3.70 -34.36 -13.11
CA ILE A 634 5.08 -33.85 -13.11
C ILE A 634 5.43 -33.13 -11.81
N SER A 635 4.45 -32.50 -11.13
CA SER A 635 4.69 -31.73 -9.90
C SER A 635 4.20 -32.38 -8.60
N LYS A 636 3.82 -33.65 -8.66
CA LYS A 636 3.39 -34.42 -7.49
C LYS A 636 4.55 -34.58 -6.48
N ASN A 637 4.27 -34.35 -5.20
CA ASN A 637 5.23 -34.49 -4.10
C ASN A 637 6.55 -33.71 -4.27
N LEU A 638 6.51 -32.59 -5.01
CA LEU A 638 7.64 -31.66 -5.12
C LEU A 638 7.56 -30.55 -4.06
N PRO A 639 8.69 -29.89 -3.73
CA PRO A 639 8.71 -28.63 -2.97
C PRO A 639 7.90 -27.53 -3.71
N PRO A 640 7.75 -26.31 -3.16
CA PRO A 640 6.99 -25.24 -3.82
C PRO A 640 7.42 -25.02 -5.29
N VAL A 641 6.49 -25.25 -6.22
CA VAL A 641 6.75 -25.22 -7.68
C VAL A 641 6.06 -24.02 -8.31
N MET A 642 6.82 -23.23 -9.06
CA MET A 642 6.34 -22.18 -9.93
C MET A 642 6.48 -22.63 -11.39
N PHE A 643 5.38 -23.02 -12.02
CA PHE A 643 5.35 -23.20 -13.46
C PHE A 643 5.35 -21.84 -14.15
N VAL A 644 6.16 -21.63 -15.19
CA VAL A 644 6.34 -20.32 -15.83
C VAL A 644 6.21 -20.41 -17.35
N HIS A 645 5.40 -19.54 -17.94
CA HIS A 645 5.35 -19.28 -19.39
C HIS A 645 5.64 -17.80 -19.69
N GLY A 646 6.66 -17.53 -20.50
CA GLY A 646 7.05 -16.17 -20.90
C GLY A 646 6.52 -15.80 -22.28
N VAL A 647 5.88 -14.63 -22.42
CA VAL A 647 5.38 -14.15 -23.73
C VAL A 647 6.27 -13.06 -24.33
N SER A 648 6.96 -12.27 -23.49
CA SER A 648 7.80 -11.14 -23.91
C SER A 648 9.28 -11.40 -23.61
N SER A 649 10.16 -10.91 -24.48
CA SER A 649 11.61 -10.92 -24.23
C SER A 649 11.96 -9.95 -23.10
N VAL A 650 12.54 -10.49 -22.02
CA VAL A 650 12.90 -9.72 -20.81
C VAL A 650 14.40 -9.48 -20.66
N THR A 651 15.19 -10.00 -21.60
CA THR A 651 16.65 -9.85 -21.65
C THR A 651 17.08 -9.23 -22.97
N CYS A 652 17.98 -8.26 -22.92
CA CYS A 652 18.60 -7.69 -24.11
C CYS A 652 19.93 -8.42 -24.32
N THR A 653 19.99 -9.31 -25.31
CA THR A 653 21.23 -10.03 -25.68
C THR A 653 22.13 -9.22 -26.62
N ARG A 654 21.64 -8.09 -27.16
CA ARG A 654 22.46 -7.13 -27.91
C ARG A 654 23.09 -6.14 -26.93
N LEU A 655 24.40 -6.25 -26.75
CA LEU A 655 25.26 -5.23 -26.14
C LEU A 655 25.54 -4.13 -27.15
#